data_AF-A0A093XH56-F1
#
_entry.id   AF-A0A093XH56-F1
#
_cell.length_a   1.000
_cell.length_b   1.000
_cell.length_c   1.000
_cell.angle_alpha   90.00
_cell.angle_beta   90.00
_cell.angle_gamma   90.00
#
_symmetry.space_group_name_H-M   'P 1'
#
loop_
_entity.id
_entity.type
_entity.pdbx_description
1 polymer ?
#
loop_
_entity_poly.entity_id
_entity_poly.type
_entity_poly.pdbx_seq_one_letter_code
_entity_poly.pdbx_strand_id
1 'polypeptide(L)'
;MNHSFTFSLHFFYFSILTIYKMAQLNCLNLFNVQGRVAVVTGGSSGLGLMICKGLVSNGAKVYVVALPGDPIDDVVKELNRLGSETGGSALGFPCDLSSKSSIQTLAQEISTRETHLDMLISNAGIRRDPPIQCNVLTASITELQESMWSSNEADWEKTFRVNTTAHYFLSVALLPLLAAAAAEGRDQGRGVIVITSSCASMHNVTNIDLSSYAASKAATDHLVKLLAAKYHRFYVRVCGINPGFVPSNMNPVGAEGNIFSNLFDKVPAKRAAVAEDIAGTVLYLVSKAGAYVDGISLSKVTKGHLKGIASKLNITIQDGPDADAYLLLLQSMEAIMQRIEDGADYMHPALSPVPTIFPREYWLPSDKNEDNPLNAWRHRCELVASKPTNSLLQGRTIAIKDNISIGGLPTTLGTFTEILCKDGKLPVSPIDASVVSRILEAGGIIKGSSSCENFCASPLSYSAATGPVHSPWLNGYTSGGSSSGSAALISANIVQRQTENKFGQTVDLAIGGDQAGSIRIPASFTGIYGLKPTHGLIPYTGAIGLAPMVDHLGPLAEKLEDIALLLQVMAGYDGIDPRMSPESPLRNQVADYPAQLSEFRSRQLAEGEKLGSSFKVGLISESFDIPGLTAQIRDTVLESAKKYFTQAGASVSEVSIPMHREGIVIWTAACRPSTSEFACQGKPGGFLTFPAPHIHTQWPPNQQMYEILTATNPALVNIIFNAPFITERFGPMTEAKAYRKAYELRAAYDQAFEEFDVLVTPCAPSVSTPHPKMKGDDDGPASSIMDKVNVAVGVTTNTGPFNVTGHPAMNVPCGFGSVEGKPDVKLPIGMQVIGKRWDEMSIFKAAAIFEEGRRLANL
;
A
#
# COMPACT_ATOMS: atom_id res chain seq x y z
N MET A 1 33.12 -17.65 -33.68
CA MET A 1 33.58 -16.30 -33.31
C MET A 1 32.86 -15.29 -34.19
N ASN A 2 31.76 -14.67 -33.73
CA ASN A 2 31.14 -13.43 -34.26
C ASN A 2 29.75 -13.13 -33.63
N HIS A 3 29.59 -13.31 -32.33
CA HIS A 3 28.37 -12.87 -31.62
C HIS A 3 28.61 -12.05 -30.34
N SER A 4 29.87 -11.77 -29.96
CA SER A 4 30.19 -10.95 -28.80
C SER A 4 30.39 -9.45 -29.09
N PHE A 5 30.30 -9.00 -30.35
CA PHE A 5 30.63 -7.60 -30.70
C PHE A 5 29.43 -6.64 -30.80
N THR A 6 28.20 -7.15 -30.86
CA THR A 6 27.00 -6.29 -31.04
C THR A 6 26.38 -5.80 -29.72
N PHE A 7 26.57 -6.52 -28.62
CA PHE A 7 26.04 -6.12 -27.30
C PHE A 7 26.87 -5.02 -26.62
N SER A 8 28.17 -4.95 -26.91
CA SER A 8 29.06 -3.92 -26.34
C SER A 8 28.82 -2.53 -26.97
N LEU A 9 28.45 -2.46 -28.25
CA LEU A 9 28.21 -1.19 -28.94
C LEU A 9 26.94 -0.46 -28.46
N HIS A 10 25.86 -1.18 -28.13
CA HIS A 10 24.62 -0.56 -27.64
C HIS A 10 24.75 -0.03 -26.21
N PHE A 11 25.49 -0.74 -25.34
CA PHE A 11 25.79 -0.26 -23.99
C PHE A 11 26.71 0.96 -24.02
N PHE A 12 27.72 0.96 -24.90
CA PHE A 12 28.59 2.13 -25.10
C PHE A 12 27.83 3.34 -25.69
N TYR A 13 26.89 3.13 -26.62
CA TYR A 13 26.08 4.20 -27.19
C TYR A 13 25.12 4.82 -26.15
N PHE A 14 24.48 4.00 -25.31
CA PHE A 14 23.60 4.48 -24.22
C PHE A 14 24.39 5.18 -23.10
N SER A 15 25.56 4.66 -22.73
CA SER A 15 26.43 5.31 -21.74
C SER A 15 26.96 6.65 -22.26
N ILE A 16 27.36 6.74 -23.54
CA ILE A 16 27.79 8.01 -24.14
C ILE A 16 26.63 9.00 -24.27
N LEU A 17 25.43 8.59 -24.68
CA LEU A 17 24.23 9.46 -24.71
C LEU A 17 23.78 9.92 -23.33
N THR A 18 23.94 9.09 -22.30
CA THR A 18 23.59 9.42 -20.90
C THR A 18 24.63 10.38 -20.30
N ILE A 19 25.92 10.16 -20.57
CA ILE A 19 27.01 11.07 -20.19
C ILE A 19 26.90 12.42 -20.94
N TYR A 20 26.56 12.42 -22.24
CA TYR A 20 26.28 13.63 -23.02
C TYR A 20 25.04 14.39 -22.52
N LYS A 21 23.98 13.68 -22.09
CA LYS A 21 22.78 14.30 -21.48
C LYS A 21 23.07 14.86 -20.09
N MET A 22 23.93 14.24 -19.28
CA MET A 22 24.32 14.78 -17.98
C MET A 22 25.18 16.04 -18.09
N ALA A 23 26.03 16.17 -19.11
CA ALA A 23 26.76 17.41 -19.41
C ALA A 23 25.84 18.60 -19.76
N GLN A 24 24.57 18.34 -20.15
CA GLN A 24 23.55 19.37 -20.39
C GLN A 24 22.86 19.88 -19.12
N LEU A 25 23.11 19.29 -17.95
CA LEU A 25 22.52 19.71 -16.66
C LEU A 25 23.32 20.83 -15.97
N ASN A 26 23.98 21.69 -16.73
CA ASN A 26 24.64 22.87 -16.19
C ASN A 26 23.67 24.08 -16.24
N CYS A 27 23.80 25.00 -15.29
CA CYS A 27 22.92 26.15 -15.16
C CYS A 27 22.86 27.00 -16.44
N LEU A 28 23.98 27.18 -17.13
CA LEU A 28 24.06 27.97 -18.37
C LEU A 28 23.21 27.36 -19.48
N ASN A 29 23.09 26.03 -19.56
CA ASN A 29 22.25 25.35 -20.54
C ASN A 29 20.79 25.24 -20.09
N LEU A 30 20.53 25.02 -18.81
CA LEU A 30 19.17 24.83 -18.29
C LEU A 30 18.35 26.12 -18.31
N PHE A 31 18.96 27.26 -17.98
CA PHE A 31 18.30 28.56 -17.89
C PHE A 31 18.51 29.44 -19.13
N ASN A 32 19.10 28.91 -20.21
CA ASN A 32 19.46 29.69 -21.39
C ASN A 32 18.23 30.26 -22.13
N VAL A 33 18.21 31.58 -22.33
CA VAL A 33 17.23 32.30 -23.14
C VAL A 33 17.87 33.13 -24.26
N GLN A 34 19.16 32.94 -24.53
CA GLN A 34 19.88 33.67 -25.57
C GLN A 34 19.24 33.43 -26.95
N GLY A 35 18.99 34.51 -27.68
CA GLY A 35 18.33 34.50 -28.99
C GLY A 35 16.83 34.26 -28.96
N ARG A 36 16.21 34.07 -27.78
CA ARG A 36 14.75 33.91 -27.67
C ARG A 36 14.03 35.23 -27.79
N VAL A 37 12.83 35.20 -28.36
CA VAL A 37 11.96 36.35 -28.57
C VAL A 37 10.87 36.40 -27.49
N ALA A 38 10.77 37.54 -26.81
CA ALA A 38 9.83 37.76 -25.71
C ALA A 38 8.97 39.00 -25.93
N VAL A 39 7.70 38.95 -25.54
CA VAL A 39 6.83 40.12 -25.35
C VAL A 39 6.57 40.30 -23.87
N VAL A 40 6.82 41.49 -23.32
CA VAL A 40 6.62 41.80 -21.90
C VAL A 40 5.71 43.00 -21.75
N THR A 41 4.55 42.80 -21.11
CA THR A 41 3.58 43.88 -20.88
C THR A 41 3.77 44.57 -19.54
N GLY A 42 3.50 45.88 -19.50
CA GLY A 42 3.90 46.73 -18.38
C GLY A 42 5.43 46.81 -18.24
N GLY A 43 6.16 46.64 -19.36
CA GLY A 43 7.61 46.51 -19.37
C GLY A 43 8.38 47.79 -19.06
N SER A 44 7.70 48.94 -18.98
CA SER A 44 8.28 50.25 -18.71
C SER A 44 8.60 50.50 -17.22
N SER A 45 8.04 49.71 -16.29
CA SER A 45 8.20 49.95 -14.85
C SER A 45 8.02 48.69 -14.00
N GLY A 46 8.40 48.79 -12.72
CA GLY A 46 8.18 47.76 -11.70
C GLY A 46 8.62 46.35 -12.11
N LEU A 47 7.75 45.37 -11.87
CA LEU A 47 7.97 43.95 -12.19
C LEU A 47 8.29 43.72 -13.67
N GLY A 48 7.56 44.38 -14.58
CA GLY A 48 7.74 44.20 -16.01
C GLY A 48 9.12 44.66 -16.46
N LEU A 49 9.61 45.78 -15.92
CA LEU A 49 10.97 46.27 -16.19
C LEU A 49 12.04 45.34 -15.62
N MET A 50 11.85 44.82 -14.39
CA MET A 50 12.77 43.84 -13.79
C MET A 50 12.89 42.58 -14.65
N ILE A 51 11.77 42.09 -15.18
CA ILE A 51 11.74 40.94 -16.10
C ILE A 51 12.43 41.28 -17.42
N CYS A 52 12.16 42.46 -18.00
CA CYS A 52 12.85 42.91 -19.22
C CYS A 52 14.36 42.93 -19.04
N LYS A 53 14.85 43.49 -17.92
CA LYS A 53 16.28 43.50 -17.58
C LYS A 53 16.84 42.09 -17.47
N GLY A 54 16.16 41.21 -16.74
CA GLY A 54 16.58 39.80 -16.61
C GLY A 54 16.68 39.08 -17.94
N LEU A 55 15.68 39.22 -18.82
CA LEU A 55 15.65 38.56 -20.13
C LEU A 55 16.71 39.13 -21.08
N VAL A 56 16.82 40.46 -21.18
CA VAL A 56 17.81 41.12 -22.06
C VAL A 56 19.24 40.86 -21.59
N SER A 57 19.51 40.91 -20.28
CA SER A 57 20.82 40.54 -19.73
C SER A 57 21.21 39.10 -20.05
N ASN A 58 20.24 38.21 -20.30
CA ASN A 58 20.49 36.81 -20.66
C ASN A 58 20.34 36.55 -22.18
N GLY A 59 20.45 37.61 -23.00
CA GLY A 59 20.58 37.50 -24.45
C GLY A 59 19.25 37.37 -25.21
N ALA A 60 18.10 37.59 -24.57
CA ALA A 60 16.80 37.56 -25.24
C ALA A 60 16.52 38.88 -25.98
N LYS A 61 15.71 38.81 -27.05
CA LYS A 61 15.11 39.96 -27.72
C LYS A 61 13.74 40.24 -27.09
N VAL A 62 13.56 41.42 -26.52
CA VAL A 62 12.37 41.78 -25.74
C VAL A 62 11.58 42.91 -26.38
N TYR A 63 10.30 42.65 -26.66
CA TYR A 63 9.31 43.65 -27.02
C TYR A 63 8.71 44.23 -25.73
N VAL A 64 9.12 45.46 -25.41
CA VAL A 64 8.67 46.23 -24.24
C VAL A 64 7.34 46.88 -24.57
N VAL A 65 6.26 46.37 -24.00
CA VAL A 65 4.90 46.86 -24.24
C VAL A 65 4.43 47.64 -23.03
N ALA A 66 4.05 48.89 -23.24
CA ALA A 66 3.58 49.78 -22.17
C ALA A 66 2.57 50.81 -22.71
N LEU A 67 2.00 51.65 -21.84
CA LEU A 67 1.00 52.63 -22.29
C LEU A 67 1.65 53.70 -23.17
N PRO A 68 0.90 54.33 -24.11
CA PRO A 68 1.44 55.38 -24.99
C PRO A 68 2.09 56.58 -24.27
N GLY A 69 1.72 56.84 -23.00
CA GLY A 69 2.31 57.90 -22.18
C GLY A 69 3.49 57.48 -21.30
N ASP A 70 3.90 56.21 -21.34
CA ASP A 70 5.01 55.69 -20.54
C ASP A 70 6.37 56.01 -21.19
N PRO A 71 7.48 56.05 -20.41
CA PRO A 71 8.82 56.36 -20.92
C PRO A 71 9.46 55.16 -21.65
N ILE A 72 8.78 54.65 -22.69
CA ILE A 72 9.18 53.46 -23.44
C ILE A 72 10.57 53.62 -24.07
N ASP A 73 10.83 54.75 -24.72
CA ASP A 73 12.08 54.98 -25.45
C ASP A 73 13.32 54.98 -24.54
N ASP A 74 13.20 55.58 -23.36
CA ASP A 74 14.30 55.63 -22.39
C ASP A 74 14.59 54.26 -21.79
N VAL A 75 13.54 53.49 -21.48
CA VAL A 75 13.66 52.09 -21.04
C VAL A 75 14.30 51.23 -22.13
N VAL A 76 13.90 51.40 -23.38
CA VAL A 76 14.49 50.65 -24.51
C VAL A 76 15.97 50.97 -24.69
N LYS A 77 16.37 52.24 -24.59
CA LYS A 77 17.79 52.64 -24.61
C LYS A 77 18.55 52.00 -23.45
N GLU A 78 17.98 52.00 -22.25
CA GLU A 78 18.59 51.37 -21.07
C GLU A 78 18.79 49.86 -21.28
N LEU A 79 17.76 49.16 -21.73
CA LEU A 79 17.79 47.72 -21.95
C LEU A 79 18.77 47.32 -23.05
N ASN A 80 18.80 48.04 -24.18
CA ASN A 80 19.74 47.76 -25.26
C ASN A 80 21.20 47.95 -24.83
N ARG A 81 21.47 48.93 -23.96
CA ARG A 81 22.80 49.08 -23.35
C ARG A 81 23.14 47.88 -22.46
N LEU A 82 22.18 47.43 -21.64
CA LEU A 82 22.36 46.29 -20.73
C LEU A 82 22.59 44.96 -21.47
N GLY A 83 21.91 44.74 -22.59
CA GLY A 83 22.01 43.49 -23.38
C GLY A 83 23.21 43.42 -24.33
N SER A 84 23.96 44.51 -24.50
CA SER A 84 25.01 44.64 -25.52
C SER A 84 26.10 43.55 -25.41
N GLU A 85 26.43 43.10 -24.19
CA GLU A 85 27.45 42.06 -23.95
C GLU A 85 26.94 40.64 -24.20
N THR A 86 25.63 40.40 -24.09
CA THR A 86 25.03 39.05 -24.20
C THR A 86 24.25 38.84 -25.49
N GLY A 87 24.17 39.87 -26.34
CA GLY A 87 23.40 39.88 -27.58
C GLY A 87 21.90 40.12 -27.38
N GLY A 88 21.49 40.49 -26.16
CA GLY A 88 20.11 40.85 -25.87
C GLY A 88 19.75 42.21 -26.44
N SER A 89 18.48 42.39 -26.80
CA SER A 89 18.00 43.64 -27.38
C SER A 89 16.56 43.93 -26.96
N ALA A 90 16.14 45.18 -27.09
CA ALA A 90 14.79 45.62 -26.77
C ALA A 90 14.21 46.54 -27.86
N LEU A 91 12.89 46.44 -28.07
CA LEU A 91 12.10 47.33 -28.91
C LEU A 91 10.82 47.74 -28.18
N GLY A 92 10.42 48.99 -28.31
CA GLY A 92 9.28 49.57 -27.58
C GLY A 92 8.01 49.63 -28.41
N PHE A 93 6.87 49.28 -27.81
CA PHE A 93 5.56 49.34 -28.45
C PHE A 93 4.50 49.95 -27.51
N PRO A 94 3.88 51.09 -27.89
CA PRO A 94 2.77 51.64 -27.14
C PRO A 94 1.50 50.82 -27.37
N CYS A 95 0.86 50.32 -26.30
CA CYS A 95 -0.37 49.55 -26.37
C CYS A 95 -1.22 49.72 -25.10
N ASP A 96 -2.50 50.02 -25.27
CA ASP A 96 -3.49 49.95 -24.20
C ASP A 96 -4.18 48.59 -24.21
N LEU A 97 -3.77 47.73 -23.29
CA LEU A 97 -4.25 46.35 -23.18
C LEU A 97 -5.70 46.25 -22.71
N SER A 98 -6.31 47.34 -22.24
CA SER A 98 -7.76 47.36 -21.97
C SER A 98 -8.59 47.35 -23.26
N SER A 99 -7.97 47.61 -24.41
CA SER A 99 -8.58 47.68 -25.73
C SER A 99 -8.19 46.48 -26.60
N LYS A 100 -9.19 45.71 -27.03
CA LYS A 100 -9.01 44.56 -27.94
C LYS A 100 -8.43 44.99 -29.30
N SER A 101 -8.80 46.16 -29.82
CA SER A 101 -8.25 46.67 -31.08
C SER A 101 -6.78 47.05 -30.95
N SER A 102 -6.38 47.64 -29.82
CA SER A 102 -4.97 47.94 -29.55
C SER A 102 -4.14 46.65 -29.42
N ILE A 103 -4.66 45.62 -28.74
CA ILE A 103 -4.03 44.29 -28.67
C ILE A 103 -3.87 43.68 -30.07
N GLN A 104 -4.87 43.83 -30.94
CA GLN A 104 -4.81 43.33 -32.31
C GLN A 104 -3.73 44.05 -33.13
N THR A 105 -3.63 45.38 -33.04
CA THR A 105 -2.56 46.15 -33.68
C THR A 105 -1.19 45.70 -33.19
N LEU A 106 -1.02 45.52 -31.88
CA LEU A 106 0.23 45.00 -31.31
C LEU A 106 0.58 43.63 -31.90
N ALA A 107 -0.37 42.68 -31.91
CA ALA A 107 -0.13 41.34 -32.46
C ALA A 107 0.23 41.37 -33.95
N GLN A 108 -0.36 42.27 -34.74
CA GLN A 108 0.00 42.49 -36.14
C GLN A 108 1.43 43.02 -36.27
N GLU A 109 1.79 44.04 -35.50
CA GLU A 109 3.15 44.60 -35.50
C GLU A 109 4.20 43.53 -35.13
N ILE A 110 3.94 42.69 -34.13
CA ILE A 110 4.86 41.59 -33.79
C ILE A 110 4.93 40.57 -34.93
N SER A 111 3.79 40.19 -35.52
CA SER A 111 3.74 39.19 -36.60
C SER A 111 4.41 39.64 -37.90
N THR A 112 4.54 40.95 -38.15
CA THR A 112 5.29 41.47 -39.32
C THR A 112 6.81 41.40 -39.13
N ARG A 113 7.28 41.27 -37.88
CA ARG A 113 8.71 41.29 -37.53
C ARG A 113 9.24 39.92 -37.13
N GLU A 114 8.38 39.06 -36.60
CA GLU A 114 8.75 37.76 -36.04
C GLU A 114 7.90 36.65 -36.65
N THR A 115 8.54 35.52 -36.94
CA THR A 115 7.86 34.30 -37.40
C THR A 115 7.37 33.45 -36.24
N HIS A 116 7.86 33.69 -35.02
CA HIS A 116 7.50 32.97 -33.80
C HIS A 116 7.68 33.86 -32.56
N LEU A 117 7.10 33.44 -31.43
CA LEU A 117 7.26 34.10 -30.14
C LEU A 117 7.58 33.04 -29.08
N ASP A 118 8.77 33.08 -28.48
CA ASP A 118 9.19 32.06 -27.52
C ASP A 118 8.49 32.21 -26.18
N MET A 119 8.24 33.45 -25.75
CA MET A 119 7.61 33.70 -24.46
C MET A 119 6.76 34.98 -24.47
N LEU A 120 5.57 34.88 -23.88
CA LEU A 120 4.71 36.01 -23.57
C LEU A 120 4.68 36.20 -22.06
N ILE A 121 5.23 37.30 -21.57
CA ILE A 121 5.11 37.72 -20.18
C ILE A 121 3.95 38.71 -20.08
N SER A 122 2.78 38.18 -19.77
CA SER A 122 1.54 38.94 -19.61
C SER A 122 1.47 39.48 -18.17
N ASN A 123 2.15 40.60 -17.94
CA ASN A 123 2.41 41.15 -16.61
C ASN A 123 1.58 42.39 -16.26
N ALA A 124 1.09 43.14 -17.25
CA ALA A 124 0.33 44.37 -17.00
C ALA A 124 -0.82 44.17 -16.00
N GLY A 125 -0.95 45.12 -15.07
CA GLY A 125 -2.03 45.14 -14.09
C GLY A 125 -2.28 46.55 -13.58
N ILE A 126 -3.36 46.74 -12.85
CA ILE A 126 -3.69 47.96 -12.13
C ILE A 126 -4.30 47.62 -10.77
N ARG A 127 -4.21 48.58 -9.85
CA ARG A 127 -4.86 48.55 -8.54
C ARG A 127 -5.69 49.83 -8.40
N ARG A 128 -6.95 49.68 -8.02
CA ARG A 128 -7.90 50.77 -7.76
C ARG A 128 -8.57 50.49 -6.41
N ASP A 129 -7.97 51.04 -5.38
CA ASP A 129 -8.46 50.92 -4.01
C ASP A 129 -9.66 51.83 -3.78
N PRO A 130 -10.45 51.58 -2.71
CA PRO A 130 -11.45 52.55 -2.29
C PRO A 130 -10.79 53.91 -2.00
N PRO A 131 -11.37 55.03 -2.48
CA PRO A 131 -10.83 56.37 -2.28
C PRO A 131 -10.83 56.79 -0.80
N ILE A 132 -11.77 56.27 0.00
CA ILE A 132 -11.74 56.39 1.46
C ILE A 132 -11.09 55.12 2.00
N GLN A 133 -9.88 55.24 2.56
CA GLN A 133 -9.17 54.12 3.15
C GLN A 133 -9.42 54.02 4.65
N CYS A 134 -9.61 52.79 5.14
CA CYS A 134 -9.57 52.48 6.56
C CYS A 134 -8.69 51.26 6.82
N ASN A 135 -8.21 51.11 8.06
CA ASN A 135 -7.59 49.88 8.50
C ASN A 135 -8.68 48.87 8.86
N VAL A 136 -8.97 47.93 7.96
CA VAL A 136 -10.11 46.99 8.12
C VAL A 136 -9.98 46.05 9.32
N LEU A 137 -8.80 45.98 9.96
CA LEU A 137 -8.60 45.20 11.19
C LEU A 137 -9.00 45.96 12.46
N THR A 138 -9.04 47.29 12.41
CA THR A 138 -9.26 48.14 13.60
C THR A 138 -10.39 49.16 13.44
N ALA A 139 -10.89 49.35 12.22
CA ALA A 139 -11.98 50.26 11.92
C ALA A 139 -13.28 49.83 12.60
N SER A 140 -14.09 50.80 13.04
CA SER A 140 -15.48 50.55 13.41
C SER A 140 -16.30 50.10 12.20
N ILE A 141 -17.47 49.50 12.44
CA ILE A 141 -18.34 49.02 11.35
C ILE A 141 -18.76 50.16 10.41
N THR A 142 -18.95 51.37 10.93
CA THR A 142 -19.34 52.54 10.13
C THR A 142 -18.19 53.01 9.24
N GLU A 143 -16.97 53.10 9.78
CA GLU A 143 -15.78 53.47 9.02
C GLU A 143 -15.44 52.42 7.94
N LEU A 144 -15.61 51.14 8.27
CA LEU A 144 -15.45 50.05 7.32
C LEU A 144 -16.49 50.14 6.19
N GLN A 145 -17.76 50.38 6.53
CA GLN A 145 -18.82 50.55 5.54
C GLN A 145 -18.56 51.75 4.63
N GLU A 146 -18.21 52.92 5.18
CA GLU A 146 -17.91 54.12 4.40
C GLU A 146 -16.73 53.90 3.45
N SER A 147 -15.67 53.25 3.95
CA SER A 147 -14.51 52.88 3.13
C SER A 147 -14.90 51.97 1.97
N MET A 148 -15.55 50.84 2.24
CA MET A 148 -15.96 49.90 1.21
C MET A 148 -16.94 50.52 0.20
N TRP A 149 -17.92 51.28 0.69
CA TRP A 149 -18.96 51.94 -0.12
C TRP A 149 -18.42 53.06 -0.99
N SER A 150 -17.26 53.64 -0.66
CA SER A 150 -16.59 54.65 -1.48
C SER A 150 -16.04 54.12 -2.81
N SER A 151 -15.98 52.80 -2.97
CA SER A 151 -15.52 52.14 -4.20
C SER A 151 -16.40 52.49 -5.40
N ASN A 152 -15.81 52.88 -6.53
CA ASN A 152 -16.54 53.09 -7.77
C ASN A 152 -16.69 51.79 -8.57
N GLU A 153 -17.89 51.50 -9.08
CA GLU A 153 -18.14 50.34 -9.95
C GLU A 153 -17.24 50.34 -11.20
N ALA A 154 -17.04 51.51 -11.81
CA ALA A 154 -16.17 51.67 -12.99
C ALA A 154 -14.71 51.29 -12.71
N ASP A 155 -14.24 51.42 -11.47
CA ASP A 155 -12.89 51.04 -11.07
C ASP A 155 -12.75 49.53 -10.89
N TRP A 156 -13.80 48.85 -10.40
CA TRP A 156 -13.89 47.38 -10.41
C TRP A 156 -13.84 46.84 -11.84
N GLU A 157 -14.64 47.39 -12.74
CA GLU A 157 -14.66 46.99 -14.14
C GLU A 157 -13.30 47.17 -14.81
N LYS A 158 -12.66 48.34 -14.63
CA LYS A 158 -11.31 48.59 -15.17
C LYS A 158 -10.29 47.60 -14.62
N THR A 159 -10.36 47.30 -13.32
CA THR A 159 -9.45 46.36 -12.65
C THR A 159 -9.55 44.97 -13.26
N PHE A 160 -10.76 44.41 -13.43
CA PHE A 160 -10.94 43.11 -14.10
C PHE A 160 -10.63 43.14 -15.60
N ARG A 161 -10.89 44.27 -16.26
CA ARG A 161 -10.59 44.46 -17.68
C ARG A 161 -9.10 44.35 -17.96
N VAL A 162 -8.26 45.01 -17.15
CA VAL A 162 -6.81 44.95 -17.31
C VAL A 162 -6.22 43.69 -16.67
N ASN A 163 -6.56 43.38 -15.42
CA ASN A 163 -5.89 42.33 -14.66
C ASN A 163 -6.28 40.91 -15.09
N THR A 164 -7.34 40.72 -15.87
CA THR A 164 -7.83 39.38 -16.23
C THR A 164 -8.21 39.31 -17.71
N THR A 165 -9.10 40.20 -18.17
CA THR A 165 -9.63 40.14 -19.54
C THR A 165 -8.54 40.41 -20.58
N ALA A 166 -7.64 41.35 -20.31
CA ALA A 166 -6.53 41.65 -21.21
C ALA A 166 -5.57 40.46 -21.36
N HIS A 167 -5.26 39.73 -20.27
CA HIS A 167 -4.41 38.54 -20.35
C HIS A 167 -5.01 37.47 -21.26
N TYR A 168 -6.34 37.28 -21.22
CA TYR A 168 -7.04 36.38 -22.13
C TYR A 168 -6.89 36.82 -23.59
N PHE A 169 -7.28 38.06 -23.92
CA PHE A 169 -7.27 38.50 -25.33
C PHE A 169 -5.87 38.61 -25.92
N LEU A 170 -4.89 39.01 -25.11
CA LEU A 170 -3.50 39.04 -25.54
C LEU A 170 -2.95 37.64 -25.81
N SER A 171 -3.28 36.67 -24.94
CA SER A 171 -2.91 35.27 -25.14
C SER A 171 -3.52 34.72 -26.43
N VAL A 172 -4.79 35.05 -26.71
CA VAL A 172 -5.47 34.67 -27.95
C VAL A 172 -4.81 35.32 -29.18
N ALA A 173 -4.49 36.61 -29.12
CA ALA A 173 -3.96 37.35 -30.26
C ALA A 173 -2.57 36.90 -30.69
N LEU A 174 -1.72 36.48 -29.73
CA LEU A 174 -0.34 36.03 -29.99
C LEU A 174 -0.20 34.51 -30.10
N LEU A 175 -1.28 33.76 -29.90
CA LEU A 175 -1.27 32.29 -29.91
C LEU A 175 -0.61 31.67 -31.16
N PRO A 176 -0.84 32.17 -32.40
CA PRO A 176 -0.19 31.59 -33.58
C PRO A 176 1.35 31.64 -33.51
N LEU A 177 1.92 32.75 -33.05
CA LEU A 177 3.37 32.91 -32.92
C LEU A 177 3.94 32.05 -31.78
N LEU A 178 3.21 31.94 -30.68
CA LEU A 178 3.58 31.07 -29.55
C LEU A 178 3.56 29.59 -29.95
N ALA A 179 2.55 29.17 -30.72
CA ALA A 179 2.44 27.82 -31.24
C ALA A 179 3.57 27.50 -32.24
N ALA A 180 3.97 28.46 -33.08
CA ALA A 180 5.11 28.31 -33.97
C ALA A 180 6.42 28.05 -33.19
N ALA A 181 6.68 28.80 -32.11
CA ALA A 181 7.83 28.57 -31.25
C ALA A 181 7.79 27.20 -30.53
N ALA A 182 6.61 26.82 -30.01
CA ALA A 182 6.42 25.54 -29.35
C ALA A 182 6.71 24.35 -30.28
N ALA A 183 6.28 24.43 -31.54
CA ALA A 183 6.50 23.39 -32.54
C ALA A 183 7.99 23.10 -32.80
N GLU A 184 8.85 24.10 -32.66
CA GLU A 184 10.29 23.99 -32.92
C GLU A 184 11.14 23.70 -31.67
N GLY A 185 10.59 23.84 -30.46
CA GLY A 185 11.39 23.63 -29.25
C GLY A 185 10.62 23.56 -27.94
N ARG A 186 9.50 22.82 -27.92
CA ARG A 186 8.73 22.51 -26.70
C ARG A 186 9.62 22.03 -25.54
N ASP A 187 10.54 21.11 -25.81
CA ASP A 187 11.40 20.47 -24.80
C ASP A 187 12.54 21.41 -24.34
N GLN A 188 12.66 22.57 -24.99
CA GLN A 188 13.54 23.67 -24.58
C GLN A 188 12.78 24.77 -23.84
N GLY A 189 11.47 24.59 -23.59
CA GLY A 189 10.61 25.55 -22.92
C GLY A 189 10.11 26.69 -23.81
N ARG A 190 10.26 26.60 -25.14
CA ARG A 190 9.73 27.59 -26.11
C ARG A 190 8.21 27.51 -26.21
N GLY A 191 7.56 28.63 -26.52
CA GLY A 191 6.11 28.74 -26.63
C GLY A 191 5.43 28.70 -25.26
N VAL A 192 5.68 29.71 -24.43
CA VAL A 192 5.13 29.79 -23.07
C VAL A 192 4.48 31.14 -22.79
N ILE A 193 3.38 31.13 -22.07
CA ILE A 193 2.72 32.31 -21.53
C ILE A 193 2.92 32.31 -20.02
N VAL A 194 3.55 33.35 -19.49
CA VAL A 194 3.66 33.59 -18.05
C VAL A 194 2.72 34.75 -17.70
N ILE A 195 1.71 34.49 -16.88
CA ILE A 195 0.73 35.48 -16.45
C ILE A 195 1.04 35.91 -15.01
N THR A 196 1.21 37.22 -14.80
CA THR A 196 1.47 37.78 -13.47
C THR A 196 0.18 37.98 -12.69
N SER A 197 -0.02 37.12 -11.69
CA SER A 197 -1.06 37.25 -10.68
C SER A 197 -0.56 38.06 -9.48
N SER A 198 -0.87 37.66 -8.25
CA SER A 198 -0.43 38.29 -7.00
C SER A 198 -0.62 37.31 -5.84
N CYS A 199 0.17 37.43 -4.77
CA CYS A 199 -0.17 36.75 -3.51
C CYS A 199 -1.55 37.18 -2.96
N ALA A 200 -2.02 38.38 -3.34
CA ALA A 200 -3.34 38.89 -2.99
C ALA A 200 -4.50 37.99 -3.48
N SER A 201 -4.28 37.15 -4.50
CA SER A 201 -5.30 36.17 -4.94
C SER A 201 -5.62 35.11 -3.87
N MET A 202 -4.73 34.93 -2.90
CA MET A 202 -4.81 33.91 -1.84
C MET A 202 -5.04 34.52 -0.46
N HIS A 203 -5.05 35.85 -0.33
CA HIS A 203 -5.28 36.52 0.94
C HIS A 203 -6.77 36.48 1.31
N ASN A 204 -7.08 36.08 2.54
CA ASN A 204 -8.44 36.08 3.09
C ASN A 204 -8.67 37.19 4.14
N VAL A 205 -7.62 37.87 4.60
CA VAL A 205 -7.67 39.03 5.50
C VAL A 205 -6.45 39.92 5.21
N THR A 206 -6.67 41.19 4.91
CA THR A 206 -5.63 42.22 4.76
C THR A 206 -5.94 43.39 5.70
N ASN A 207 -4.98 44.24 6.04
CA ASN A 207 -5.21 45.47 6.85
C ASN A 207 -5.76 46.64 6.01
N ILE A 208 -6.00 46.41 4.72
CA ILE A 208 -6.42 47.38 3.71
C ILE A 208 -7.42 46.66 2.82
N ASP A 209 -8.48 47.34 2.39
CA ASP A 209 -9.41 46.77 1.43
C ASP A 209 -8.76 46.64 0.04
N LEU A 210 -8.53 45.40 -0.38
CA LEU A 210 -8.01 45.04 -1.71
C LEU A 210 -9.03 44.25 -2.52
N SER A 211 -10.32 44.33 -2.19
CA SER A 211 -11.34 43.39 -2.68
C SER A 211 -11.39 43.30 -4.22
N SER A 212 -11.40 44.44 -4.92
CA SER A 212 -11.42 44.47 -6.40
C SER A 212 -10.15 43.85 -7.01
N TYR A 213 -8.98 44.18 -6.45
CA TYR A 213 -7.68 43.72 -6.91
C TYR A 213 -7.49 42.22 -6.62
N ALA A 214 -7.69 41.80 -5.38
CA ALA A 214 -7.57 40.40 -4.94
C ALA A 214 -8.51 39.48 -5.72
N ALA A 215 -9.78 39.88 -5.90
CA ALA A 215 -10.74 39.12 -6.69
C ALA A 215 -10.31 39.00 -8.16
N SER A 216 -9.81 40.08 -8.78
CA SER A 216 -9.29 40.02 -10.15
C SER A 216 -8.07 39.08 -10.28
N LYS A 217 -7.21 39.01 -9.26
CA LYS A 217 -6.04 38.12 -9.24
C LYS A 217 -6.43 36.67 -8.99
N ALA A 218 -7.43 36.39 -8.16
CA ALA A 218 -8.01 35.05 -8.04
C ALA A 218 -8.64 34.57 -9.37
N ALA A 219 -9.36 35.45 -10.08
CA ALA A 219 -9.87 35.16 -11.42
C ALA A 219 -8.74 34.87 -12.43
N THR A 220 -7.61 35.56 -12.28
CA THR A 220 -6.41 35.36 -13.11
C THR A 220 -5.74 34.01 -12.86
N ASP A 221 -5.63 33.58 -11.60
CA ASP A 221 -5.12 32.24 -11.25
C ASP A 221 -5.97 31.12 -11.86
N HIS A 222 -7.29 31.31 -11.89
CA HIS A 222 -8.18 30.37 -12.56
C HIS A 222 -8.04 30.42 -14.09
N LEU A 223 -7.91 31.62 -14.67
CA LEU A 223 -7.69 31.83 -16.10
C LEU A 223 -6.44 31.09 -16.60
N VAL A 224 -5.34 31.12 -15.84
CA VAL A 224 -4.11 30.37 -16.16
C VAL A 224 -4.41 28.90 -16.43
N LYS A 225 -5.17 28.25 -15.53
CA LYS A 225 -5.55 26.83 -15.66
C LYS A 225 -6.42 26.59 -16.89
N LEU A 226 -7.38 27.48 -17.14
CA LEU A 226 -8.28 27.38 -18.30
C LEU A 226 -7.54 27.54 -19.63
N LEU A 227 -6.54 28.43 -19.70
CA LEU A 227 -5.75 28.64 -20.90
C LEU A 227 -4.76 27.49 -21.13
N ALA A 228 -4.07 27.01 -20.09
CA ALA A 228 -3.21 25.82 -20.18
C ALA A 228 -3.98 24.63 -20.78
N ALA A 229 -5.16 24.35 -20.23
CA ALA A 229 -6.04 23.28 -20.71
C ALA A 229 -6.54 23.46 -22.14
N LYS A 230 -6.56 24.67 -22.70
CA LYS A 230 -6.97 24.93 -24.09
C LYS A 230 -5.80 24.89 -25.07
N TYR A 231 -4.62 25.32 -24.62
CA TYR A 231 -3.47 25.51 -25.48
C TYR A 231 -2.52 24.30 -25.53
N HIS A 232 -2.68 23.35 -24.61
CA HIS A 232 -1.86 22.13 -24.52
C HIS A 232 -1.73 21.36 -25.85
N ARG A 233 -2.79 21.33 -26.69
CA ARG A 233 -2.76 20.63 -27.99
C ARG A 233 -1.76 21.23 -28.99
N PHE A 234 -1.42 22.51 -28.80
CA PHE A 234 -0.42 23.22 -29.58
C PHE A 234 0.94 23.31 -28.85
N TYR A 235 1.08 22.60 -27.73
CA TYR A 235 2.25 22.62 -26.86
C TYR A 235 2.63 24.01 -26.32
N VAL A 236 1.69 24.96 -26.35
CA VAL A 236 1.88 26.28 -25.74
C VAL A 236 1.55 26.17 -24.26
N ARG A 237 2.56 26.36 -23.42
CA ARG A 237 2.42 26.28 -21.95
C ARG A 237 1.83 27.55 -21.38
N VAL A 238 1.09 27.43 -20.28
CA VAL A 238 0.61 28.60 -19.54
C VAL A 238 0.92 28.44 -18.05
N CYS A 239 1.71 29.35 -17.53
CA CYS A 239 2.17 29.37 -16.15
C CYS A 239 1.68 30.64 -15.45
N GLY A 240 1.33 30.53 -14.17
CA GLY A 240 1.04 31.68 -13.31
C GLY A 240 2.21 31.95 -12.39
N ILE A 241 2.53 33.22 -12.17
CA ILE A 241 3.36 33.65 -11.05
C ILE A 241 2.52 34.49 -10.10
N ASN A 242 2.65 34.29 -8.79
CA ASN A 242 1.95 35.06 -7.75
C ASN A 242 2.99 35.84 -6.94
N PRO A 243 3.49 36.99 -7.44
CA PRO A 243 4.47 37.76 -6.71
C PRO A 243 3.95 38.18 -5.34
N GLY A 244 4.84 38.06 -4.35
CA GLY A 244 4.64 38.65 -3.03
C GLY A 244 4.94 40.16 -3.06
N PHE A 245 5.52 40.66 -1.97
CA PHE A 245 5.84 42.07 -1.84
C PHE A 245 7.11 42.43 -2.63
N VAL A 246 6.92 42.86 -3.88
CA VAL A 246 7.99 43.35 -4.77
C VAL A 246 7.89 44.88 -4.92
N PRO A 247 9.02 45.62 -4.89
CA PRO A 247 9.02 47.05 -5.15
C PRO A 247 8.45 47.40 -6.53
N SER A 248 7.43 48.24 -6.54
CA SER A 248 6.81 48.76 -7.76
C SER A 248 6.02 50.04 -7.47
N ASN A 249 5.54 50.73 -8.51
CA ASN A 249 4.67 51.89 -8.33
C ASN A 249 3.35 51.55 -7.60
N MET A 250 2.88 50.29 -7.67
CA MET A 250 1.70 49.82 -6.93
C MET A 250 2.00 49.40 -5.48
N ASN A 251 3.29 49.29 -5.14
CA ASN A 251 3.80 48.90 -3.84
C ASN A 251 5.12 49.65 -3.54
N PRO A 252 5.04 50.94 -3.16
CA PRO A 252 6.21 51.82 -3.04
C PRO A 252 6.99 51.52 -1.74
N VAL A 253 7.77 50.45 -1.77
CA VAL A 253 8.59 49.99 -0.63
C VAL A 253 9.51 51.12 -0.15
N GLY A 254 9.44 51.44 1.15
CA GLY A 254 10.34 52.42 1.79
C GLY A 254 9.88 53.88 1.75
N ALA A 255 8.70 54.20 1.20
CA ALA A 255 8.13 55.55 1.29
C ALA A 255 7.59 55.86 2.70
N GLU A 256 7.86 57.07 3.23
CA GLU A 256 7.30 57.54 4.52
C GLU A 256 5.76 57.49 4.51
N GLY A 257 5.16 56.96 5.58
CA GLY A 257 3.71 56.82 5.70
C GLY A 257 3.09 55.63 4.92
N ASN A 258 3.92 54.78 4.30
CA ASN A 258 3.41 53.61 3.58
C ASN A 258 2.85 52.55 4.56
N ILE A 259 1.53 52.38 4.58
CA ILE A 259 0.80 51.37 5.36
C ILE A 259 1.22 49.90 5.08
N PHE A 260 1.96 49.65 4.00
CA PHE A 260 2.55 48.34 3.68
C PHE A 260 3.95 48.12 4.32
N SER A 261 4.59 49.13 4.90
CA SER A 261 5.95 49.06 5.46
C SER A 261 6.10 47.96 6.51
N ASN A 262 5.05 47.71 7.30
CA ASN A 262 5.08 46.73 8.38
C ASN A 262 4.79 45.29 7.90
N LEU A 263 4.48 45.08 6.61
CA LEU A 263 4.23 43.74 6.04
C LEU A 263 5.51 43.03 5.59
N PHE A 264 6.60 43.75 5.33
CA PHE A 264 7.88 43.13 4.93
C PHE A 264 8.51 42.32 6.07
N ASP A 265 8.35 42.77 7.31
CA ASP A 265 8.74 42.02 8.52
C ASP A 265 7.97 40.71 8.68
N LYS A 266 6.83 40.56 7.99
CA LYS A 266 5.98 39.36 8.01
C LYS A 266 6.26 38.41 6.84
N VAL A 267 7.03 38.84 5.85
CA VAL A 267 7.56 37.92 4.83
C VAL A 267 8.60 37.02 5.51
N PRO A 268 8.56 35.68 5.36
CA PRO A 268 9.52 34.79 6.02
C PRO A 268 11.00 35.13 5.76
N ALA A 269 11.31 35.64 4.56
CA ALA A 269 12.65 36.10 4.19
C ALA A 269 13.07 37.43 4.86
N LYS A 270 12.17 38.09 5.60
CA LYS A 270 12.37 39.38 6.29
C LYS A 270 12.85 40.52 5.38
N ARG A 271 12.54 40.43 4.08
CA ARG A 271 12.86 41.44 3.09
C ARG A 271 11.79 41.48 1.99
N ALA A 272 11.70 42.62 1.31
CA ALA A 272 11.03 42.68 0.02
C ALA A 272 11.79 41.83 -1.02
N ALA A 273 11.09 41.38 -2.06
CA ALA A 273 11.75 40.73 -3.18
C ALA A 273 12.65 41.73 -3.93
N VAL A 274 13.77 41.24 -4.46
CA VAL A 274 14.68 41.98 -5.34
C VAL A 274 14.42 41.58 -6.80
N ALA A 275 15.03 42.29 -7.74
CA ALA A 275 14.82 42.04 -9.17
C ALA A 275 15.20 40.61 -9.57
N GLU A 276 16.23 40.05 -8.93
CA GLU A 276 16.74 38.70 -9.14
C GLU A 276 15.71 37.62 -8.79
N ASP A 277 14.88 37.82 -7.77
CA ASP A 277 13.88 36.84 -7.35
C ASP A 277 12.82 36.63 -8.45
N ILE A 278 12.37 37.74 -9.07
CA ILE A 278 11.36 37.72 -10.13
C ILE A 278 11.97 37.33 -11.48
N ALA A 279 13.11 37.91 -11.83
CA ALA A 279 13.82 37.58 -13.06
C ALA A 279 14.24 36.10 -13.07
N GLY A 280 14.78 35.58 -11.98
CA GLY A 280 15.19 34.17 -11.84
C GLY A 280 14.00 33.21 -11.97
N THR A 281 12.85 33.55 -11.37
CA THR A 281 11.61 32.76 -11.50
C THR A 281 11.12 32.74 -12.95
N VAL A 282 11.13 33.88 -13.65
CA VAL A 282 10.73 33.93 -15.06
C VAL A 282 11.72 33.16 -15.93
N LEU A 283 13.03 33.34 -15.73
CA LEU A 283 14.07 32.59 -16.45
C LEU A 283 13.92 31.08 -16.27
N TYR A 284 13.58 30.61 -15.06
CA TYR A 284 13.22 29.21 -14.82
C TYR A 284 12.05 28.79 -15.71
N LEU A 285 10.90 29.47 -15.60
CA LEU A 285 9.67 29.08 -16.28
C LEU A 285 9.75 29.12 -17.80
N VAL A 286 10.55 30.02 -18.36
CA VAL A 286 10.65 30.26 -19.82
C VAL A 286 11.84 29.60 -20.50
N SER A 287 12.64 28.85 -19.75
CA SER A 287 13.80 28.10 -20.24
C SER A 287 13.55 26.59 -20.24
N LYS A 288 14.59 25.82 -20.57
CA LYS A 288 14.54 24.35 -20.54
C LYS A 288 14.25 23.84 -19.11
N ALA A 289 14.72 24.53 -18.08
CA ALA A 289 14.51 24.17 -16.69
C ALA A 289 13.02 24.08 -16.31
N GLY A 290 12.20 24.98 -16.84
CA GLY A 290 10.76 25.02 -16.60
C GLY A 290 9.92 24.33 -17.67
N ALA A 291 10.51 23.61 -18.64
CA ALA A 291 9.79 23.04 -19.78
C ALA A 291 8.71 22.02 -19.39
N TYR A 292 8.78 21.45 -18.19
CA TYR A 292 7.79 20.53 -17.64
C TYR A 292 6.73 21.21 -16.75
N VAL A 293 6.88 22.52 -16.47
CA VAL A 293 5.92 23.27 -15.66
C VAL A 293 4.81 23.79 -16.56
N ASP A 294 3.59 23.30 -16.33
CA ASP A 294 2.37 23.75 -17.00
C ASP A 294 1.18 23.70 -16.02
N GLY A 295 0.35 24.74 -15.97
CA GLY A 295 -0.88 24.77 -15.17
C GLY A 295 -0.77 24.79 -13.63
N ILE A 296 0.41 25.00 -13.00
CA ILE A 296 0.62 24.94 -11.53
C ILE A 296 1.01 26.31 -10.90
N SER A 297 0.63 26.50 -9.61
CA SER A 297 1.21 27.43 -8.61
C SER A 297 1.67 26.60 -7.37
N LEU A 298 2.80 26.93 -6.71
CA LEU A 298 3.59 26.01 -5.84
C LEU A 298 3.00 25.73 -4.42
N SER A 299 2.95 24.44 -4.01
CA SER A 299 2.46 23.78 -2.75
C SER A 299 0.95 23.82 -2.41
N LYS A 300 0.40 22.69 -1.92
CA LYS A 300 -1.02 22.50 -1.56
C LYS A 300 -1.30 22.44 -0.05
N VAL A 301 -0.28 22.31 0.82
CA VAL A 301 -0.46 22.26 2.28
C VAL A 301 -0.54 23.66 2.88
N THR A 302 -1.60 23.92 3.65
CA THR A 302 -1.93 25.25 4.19
C THR A 302 -1.97 25.26 5.73
N LYS A 303 -2.02 26.44 6.35
CA LYS A 303 -2.28 26.59 7.80
C LYS A 303 -3.59 25.94 8.22
N GLY A 304 -4.59 25.91 7.33
CA GLY A 304 -5.85 25.20 7.58
C GLY A 304 -5.64 23.71 7.81
N HIS A 305 -4.77 23.07 7.01
CA HIS A 305 -4.40 21.66 7.21
C HIS A 305 -3.65 21.46 8.54
N LEU A 306 -2.67 22.32 8.84
CA LEU A 306 -1.94 22.28 10.11
C LEU A 306 -2.89 22.36 11.32
N LYS A 307 -3.79 23.35 11.35
CA LYS A 307 -4.77 23.51 12.42
C LYS A 307 -5.73 22.33 12.50
N GLY A 308 -6.19 21.80 11.36
CA GLY A 308 -7.06 20.63 11.31
C GLY A 308 -6.39 19.34 11.78
N ILE A 309 -5.06 19.20 11.62
CA ILE A 309 -4.29 18.10 12.20
C ILE A 309 -4.14 18.30 13.71
N ALA A 310 -3.76 19.51 14.15
CA ALA A 310 -3.60 19.83 15.56
C ALA A 310 -4.91 19.60 16.35
N SER A 311 -6.05 19.98 15.79
CA SER A 311 -7.36 19.82 16.46
C SER A 311 -7.71 18.36 16.69
N LYS A 312 -7.29 17.43 15.81
CA LYS A 312 -7.48 15.98 16.01
C LYS A 312 -6.70 15.44 17.22
N LEU A 313 -5.67 16.16 17.66
CA LEU A 313 -4.89 15.85 18.86
C LEU A 313 -5.32 16.67 20.08
N ASN A 314 -6.47 17.36 20.01
CA ASN A 314 -6.94 18.30 21.02
C ASN A 314 -5.99 19.49 21.25
N ILE A 315 -5.21 19.87 20.23
CA ILE A 315 -4.27 21.00 20.26
C ILE A 315 -4.85 22.15 19.44
N THR A 316 -4.83 23.36 19.99
CA THR A 316 -5.19 24.59 19.27
C THR A 316 -3.93 25.39 18.98
N ILE A 317 -3.64 25.61 17.70
CA ILE A 317 -2.52 26.44 17.25
C ILE A 317 -3.06 27.83 16.90
N GLN A 318 -2.57 28.85 17.59
CA GLN A 318 -2.89 30.25 17.31
C GLN A 318 -2.15 30.73 16.07
N ASP A 319 -2.74 31.66 15.32
CA ASP A 319 -2.02 32.30 14.22
C ASP A 319 -0.84 33.11 14.77
N GLY A 320 0.35 32.87 14.20
CA GLY A 320 1.58 33.51 14.64
C GLY A 320 2.82 32.78 14.14
N PRO A 321 4.01 33.20 14.57
CA PRO A 321 5.30 32.65 14.12
C PRO A 321 5.43 31.14 14.29
N ASP A 322 4.88 30.58 15.38
CA ASP A 322 4.91 29.14 15.62
C ASP A 322 4.08 28.37 14.58
N ALA A 323 2.89 28.87 14.23
CA ALA A 323 2.06 28.27 13.19
C ALA A 323 2.73 28.30 11.81
N ASP A 324 3.45 29.39 11.50
CA ASP A 324 4.26 29.51 10.29
C ASP A 324 5.42 28.51 10.28
N ALA A 325 6.13 28.37 11.39
CA ALA A 325 7.24 27.42 11.53
C ALA A 325 6.76 25.97 11.39
N TYR A 326 5.68 25.59 12.09
CA TYR A 326 5.12 24.23 11.98
C TYR A 326 4.50 23.94 10.62
N LEU A 327 3.96 24.94 9.92
CA LEU A 327 3.51 24.76 8.54
C LEU A 327 4.70 24.42 7.63
N LEU A 328 5.81 25.15 7.76
CA LEU A 328 7.02 24.87 6.98
C LEU A 328 7.56 23.47 7.25
N LEU A 329 7.58 23.03 8.51
CA LEU A 329 7.98 21.66 8.87
C LEU A 329 7.05 20.61 8.24
N LEU A 330 5.74 20.86 8.23
CA LEU A 330 4.77 19.96 7.62
C LEU A 330 4.92 19.90 6.10
N GLN A 331 5.17 21.03 5.45
CA GLN A 331 5.45 21.09 4.01
C GLN A 331 6.78 20.40 3.66
N SER A 332 7.80 20.52 4.52
CA SER A 332 9.05 19.77 4.37
C SER A 332 8.79 18.25 4.45
N MET A 333 7.92 17.81 5.36
CA MET A 333 7.54 16.40 5.46
C MET A 333 6.76 15.94 4.22
N GLU A 334 5.82 16.75 3.71
CA GLU A 334 5.10 16.47 2.45
C GLU A 334 6.09 16.27 1.29
N ALA A 335 7.08 17.15 1.15
CA ALA A 335 8.09 17.04 0.10
C ALA A 335 8.95 15.77 0.22
N ILE A 336 9.31 15.37 1.45
CA ILE A 336 10.04 14.11 1.70
C ILE A 336 9.20 12.91 1.27
N MET A 337 7.92 12.87 1.66
CA MET A 337 7.01 11.78 1.32
C MET A 337 6.75 11.71 -0.19
N GLN A 338 6.50 12.86 -0.84
CA GLN A 338 6.26 12.92 -2.27
C GLN A 338 7.47 12.44 -3.08
N ARG A 339 8.70 12.69 -2.60
CA ARG A 339 9.91 12.16 -3.25
C ARG A 339 9.97 10.63 -3.25
N ILE A 340 9.44 9.97 -2.23
CA ILE A 340 9.35 8.50 -2.19
C ILE A 340 8.24 8.03 -3.12
N GLU A 341 7.06 8.67 -3.08
CA GLU A 341 5.92 8.35 -3.96
C GLU A 341 6.25 8.49 -5.46
N ASP A 342 7.01 9.52 -5.83
CA ASP A 342 7.45 9.76 -7.21
C ASP A 342 8.57 8.80 -7.66
N GLY A 343 9.18 8.07 -6.72
CA GLY A 343 10.26 7.12 -6.97
C GLY A 343 9.74 5.82 -7.59
N ALA A 344 10.63 5.09 -8.27
CA ALA A 344 10.33 3.72 -8.67
C ALA A 344 10.43 2.78 -7.44
N ASP A 345 9.49 1.83 -7.35
CA ASP A 345 9.54 0.77 -6.35
C ASP A 345 10.82 -0.08 -6.48
N TYR A 346 11.34 -0.52 -5.33
CA TYR A 346 12.49 -1.42 -5.27
C TYR A 346 12.03 -2.88 -5.17
N MET A 347 12.45 -3.69 -6.14
CA MET A 347 12.23 -5.14 -6.13
C MET A 347 13.47 -5.85 -5.59
N HIS A 348 13.34 -6.47 -4.41
CA HIS A 348 14.45 -7.20 -3.80
C HIS A 348 14.87 -8.40 -4.69
N PRO A 349 16.14 -8.51 -5.12
CA PRO A 349 16.57 -9.54 -6.08
C PRO A 349 16.26 -10.98 -5.65
N ALA A 350 16.35 -11.29 -4.36
CA ALA A 350 16.04 -12.62 -3.82
C ALA A 350 14.54 -13.02 -3.92
N LEU A 351 13.66 -12.05 -4.20
CA LEU A 351 12.23 -12.27 -4.40
C LEU A 351 11.85 -12.28 -5.88
N SER A 352 12.84 -12.17 -6.78
CA SER A 352 12.60 -12.27 -8.22
C SER A 352 12.01 -13.65 -8.56
N PRO A 353 10.98 -13.71 -9.42
CA PRO A 353 10.37 -14.97 -9.82
C PRO A 353 11.39 -16.00 -10.32
N VAL A 354 11.37 -17.21 -9.75
CA VAL A 354 12.25 -18.31 -10.20
C VAL A 354 11.94 -18.64 -11.66
N PRO A 355 12.95 -18.72 -12.55
CA PRO A 355 12.75 -19.06 -13.96
C PRO A 355 12.15 -20.45 -14.16
N THR A 356 11.05 -20.54 -14.90
CA THR A 356 10.29 -21.76 -15.16
C THR A 356 10.50 -22.30 -16.58
N ILE A 357 10.20 -23.58 -16.81
CA ILE A 357 10.27 -24.22 -18.14
C ILE A 357 9.25 -23.61 -19.10
N PHE A 358 8.05 -23.34 -18.60
CA PHE A 358 6.97 -22.69 -19.33
C PHE A 358 6.83 -21.22 -18.90
N PRO A 359 6.24 -20.35 -19.74
CA PRO A 359 5.83 -19.02 -19.32
C PRO A 359 4.98 -19.07 -18.04
N ARG A 360 5.13 -18.07 -17.18
CA ARG A 360 4.33 -17.95 -15.95
C ARG A 360 2.94 -17.43 -16.30
N GLU A 361 2.07 -18.34 -16.69
CA GLU A 361 0.67 -18.07 -17.00
C GLU A 361 -0.25 -18.67 -15.95
N TYR A 362 -1.39 -18.03 -15.77
CA TYR A 362 -2.45 -18.50 -14.90
C TYR A 362 -3.79 -18.47 -15.61
N TRP A 363 -4.69 -19.34 -15.17
CA TRP A 363 -6.07 -19.36 -15.63
C TRP A 363 -7.03 -19.55 -14.46
N LEU A 364 -8.28 -19.17 -14.66
CA LEU A 364 -9.35 -19.53 -13.74
C LEU A 364 -9.80 -20.97 -14.05
N PRO A 365 -10.22 -21.75 -13.03
CA PRO A 365 -10.80 -23.07 -13.27
C PRO A 365 -11.94 -23.00 -14.29
N SER A 366 -11.93 -23.90 -15.29
CA SER A 366 -12.76 -23.76 -16.50
C SER A 366 -14.24 -24.10 -16.29
N ASP A 367 -14.53 -25.04 -15.37
CA ASP A 367 -15.88 -25.44 -14.98
C ASP A 367 -15.96 -25.59 -13.46
N LYS A 368 -16.94 -24.93 -12.83
CA LYS A 368 -17.17 -25.01 -11.39
C LYS A 368 -17.58 -26.41 -10.93
N ASN A 369 -18.22 -27.22 -11.76
CA ASN A 369 -18.74 -28.52 -11.38
C ASN A 369 -17.75 -29.67 -11.67
N GLU A 370 -16.88 -29.52 -12.68
CA GLU A 370 -15.92 -30.58 -13.06
C GLU A 370 -14.48 -30.30 -12.59
N ASP A 371 -13.98 -29.08 -12.79
CA ASP A 371 -12.57 -28.73 -12.51
C ASP A 371 -12.38 -28.17 -11.08
N ASN A 372 -13.43 -27.57 -10.50
CA ASN A 372 -13.37 -26.99 -9.16
C ASN A 372 -14.66 -27.17 -8.32
N PRO A 373 -15.23 -28.39 -8.20
CA PRO A 373 -16.51 -28.65 -7.51
C PRO A 373 -16.52 -28.27 -6.03
N LEU A 374 -15.35 -28.21 -5.40
CA LEU A 374 -15.21 -27.81 -4.00
C LEU A 374 -14.95 -26.31 -3.82
N ASN A 375 -14.81 -25.56 -4.92
CA ASN A 375 -14.35 -24.17 -4.93
C ASN A 375 -12.99 -23.98 -4.22
N ALA A 376 -12.15 -25.02 -4.25
CA ALA A 376 -10.88 -25.09 -3.52
C ALA A 376 -9.71 -24.43 -4.28
N TRP A 377 -9.78 -24.34 -5.60
CA TRP A 377 -8.86 -23.56 -6.42
C TRP A 377 -9.31 -22.11 -6.55
N ARG A 378 -8.35 -21.18 -6.42
CA ARG A 378 -8.55 -19.76 -6.73
C ARG A 378 -8.02 -19.43 -8.13
N HIS A 379 -6.76 -19.77 -8.39
CA HIS A 379 -6.16 -19.71 -9.72
C HIS A 379 -5.44 -21.03 -10.01
N ARG A 380 -5.38 -21.41 -11.28
CA ARG A 380 -4.59 -22.54 -11.77
C ARG A 380 -3.35 -22.05 -12.49
N CYS A 381 -2.27 -22.81 -12.38
CA CYS A 381 -1.04 -22.62 -13.15
C CYS A 381 -0.29 -23.95 -13.30
N GLU A 382 0.84 -23.92 -14.00
CA GLU A 382 1.79 -25.03 -14.03
C GLU A 382 3.22 -24.50 -14.02
N LEU A 383 3.78 -24.33 -12.81
CA LEU A 383 5.13 -23.80 -12.64
C LEU A 383 6.09 -24.91 -12.25
N VAL A 384 7.09 -25.12 -13.11
CA VAL A 384 8.20 -26.05 -12.90
C VAL A 384 9.49 -25.29 -13.13
N ALA A 385 10.40 -25.29 -12.16
CA ALA A 385 11.68 -24.60 -12.29
C ALA A 385 12.49 -25.14 -13.49
N SER A 386 13.07 -24.23 -14.26
CA SER A 386 13.95 -24.57 -15.38
C SER A 386 15.26 -25.22 -14.92
N LYS A 387 15.74 -24.83 -13.74
CA LYS A 387 16.98 -25.30 -13.11
C LYS A 387 16.78 -25.42 -11.59
N PRO A 388 16.16 -26.49 -11.09
CA PRO A 388 16.07 -26.73 -9.65
C PRO A 388 17.49 -26.94 -9.07
N THR A 389 17.69 -26.52 -7.82
CA THR A 389 18.96 -26.63 -7.10
C THR A 389 19.11 -27.98 -6.38
N ASN A 390 17.99 -28.66 -6.12
CA ASN A 390 17.94 -30.02 -5.59
C ASN A 390 16.63 -30.71 -6.03
N SER A 391 16.45 -31.97 -5.66
CA SER A 391 15.31 -32.81 -6.10
C SER A 391 14.40 -33.26 -4.95
N LEU A 392 14.42 -32.59 -3.80
CA LEU A 392 13.65 -33.00 -2.61
C LEU A 392 12.14 -33.11 -2.89
N LEU A 393 11.60 -32.24 -3.75
CA LEU A 393 10.17 -32.24 -4.15
C LEU A 393 9.95 -32.73 -5.58
N GLN A 394 10.90 -33.45 -6.17
CA GLN A 394 10.77 -33.90 -7.55
C GLN A 394 9.50 -34.74 -7.74
N GLY A 395 8.68 -34.34 -8.72
CA GLY A 395 7.43 -35.02 -9.05
C GLY A 395 6.26 -34.74 -8.09
N ARG A 396 6.46 -33.92 -7.05
CA ARG A 396 5.41 -33.55 -6.10
C ARG A 396 4.62 -32.36 -6.63
N THR A 397 3.30 -32.42 -6.52
CA THR A 397 2.40 -31.32 -6.87
C THR A 397 2.00 -30.52 -5.63
N ILE A 398 2.01 -29.19 -5.73
CA ILE A 398 1.81 -28.28 -4.60
C ILE A 398 0.77 -27.20 -4.93
N ALA A 399 -0.17 -26.98 -4.01
CA ALA A 399 -1.03 -25.81 -3.99
C ALA A 399 -0.52 -24.76 -2.99
N ILE A 400 -0.60 -23.48 -3.37
CA ILE A 400 -0.13 -22.36 -2.55
C ILE A 400 -1.34 -21.55 -2.09
N LYS A 401 -1.51 -21.31 -0.79
CA LYS A 401 -2.63 -20.47 -0.32
C LYS A 401 -2.61 -19.08 -0.96
N ASP A 402 -3.78 -18.58 -1.36
CA ASP A 402 -3.93 -17.32 -2.11
C ASP A 402 -3.63 -16.03 -1.31
N ASN A 403 -3.01 -16.15 -0.13
CA ASN A 403 -2.37 -15.05 0.59
C ASN A 403 -0.84 -15.03 0.45
N ILE A 404 -0.26 -15.97 -0.31
CA ILE A 404 1.16 -16.09 -0.56
C ILE A 404 1.42 -15.68 -2.01
N SER A 405 2.36 -14.76 -2.21
CA SER A 405 2.68 -14.22 -3.52
C SER A 405 3.39 -15.24 -4.40
N ILE A 406 2.87 -15.42 -5.62
CA ILE A 406 3.47 -16.23 -6.67
C ILE A 406 3.67 -15.31 -7.87
N GLY A 407 4.91 -15.15 -8.32
CA GLY A 407 5.24 -14.22 -9.40
C GLY A 407 4.47 -14.57 -10.68
N GLY A 408 3.84 -13.59 -11.32
CA GLY A 408 3.01 -13.79 -12.51
C GLY A 408 1.57 -14.26 -12.23
N LEU A 409 1.20 -14.51 -10.97
CA LEU A 409 -0.17 -14.84 -10.56
C LEU A 409 -0.77 -13.71 -9.70
N PRO A 410 -2.10 -13.54 -9.67
CA PRO A 410 -2.74 -12.66 -8.72
C PRO A 410 -2.71 -13.20 -7.30
N THR A 411 -2.70 -12.29 -6.33
CA THR A 411 -2.86 -12.62 -4.90
C THR A 411 -4.10 -11.90 -4.38
N THR A 412 -5.15 -12.64 -3.99
CA THR A 412 -6.48 -12.03 -3.73
C THR A 412 -6.91 -12.11 -2.29
N LEU A 413 -6.18 -12.79 -1.41
CA LEU A 413 -6.52 -12.86 0.03
C LEU A 413 -7.93 -13.39 0.29
N GLY A 414 -8.49 -14.15 -0.65
CA GLY A 414 -9.89 -14.58 -0.59
C GLY A 414 -10.90 -13.43 -0.62
N THR A 415 -10.49 -12.20 -0.94
CA THR A 415 -11.31 -11.00 -0.91
C THR A 415 -11.80 -10.58 -2.29
N PHE A 416 -12.69 -9.59 -2.30
CA PHE A 416 -13.34 -9.06 -3.49
C PHE A 416 -12.39 -8.17 -4.29
N THR A 417 -12.44 -8.28 -5.62
CA THR A 417 -11.60 -7.49 -6.53
C THR A 417 -11.77 -5.99 -6.30
N GLU A 418 -13.00 -5.55 -6.04
CA GLU A 418 -13.38 -4.18 -5.73
C GLU A 418 -12.71 -3.64 -4.46
N ILE A 419 -12.28 -4.51 -3.55
CA ILE A 419 -11.54 -4.13 -2.33
C ILE A 419 -10.04 -3.95 -2.63
N LEU A 420 -9.50 -4.66 -3.62
CA LEU A 420 -8.07 -4.68 -3.95
C LEU A 420 -7.67 -3.76 -5.10
N CYS A 421 -8.60 -3.34 -5.95
CA CYS A 421 -8.29 -2.50 -7.11
C CYS A 421 -9.49 -1.65 -7.53
N LYS A 422 -9.21 -0.49 -8.14
CA LYS A 422 -10.24 0.45 -8.63
C LYS A 422 -10.67 0.18 -10.07
N ASP A 423 -9.78 -0.38 -10.89
CA ASP A 423 -9.99 -0.61 -12.32
C ASP A 423 -10.50 -2.02 -12.64
N GLY A 424 -10.75 -2.84 -11.61
CA GLY A 424 -11.26 -4.20 -11.72
C GLY A 424 -10.22 -5.24 -12.15
N LYS A 425 -8.94 -4.86 -12.30
CA LYS A 425 -7.87 -5.78 -12.66
C LYS A 425 -7.19 -6.32 -11.41
N LEU A 426 -7.19 -7.65 -11.27
CA LEU A 426 -6.52 -8.30 -10.16
C LEU A 426 -5.00 -7.99 -10.17
N PRO A 427 -4.42 -7.62 -9.01
CA PRO A 427 -3.01 -7.29 -8.93
C PRO A 427 -2.15 -8.55 -9.10
N VAL A 428 -1.42 -8.63 -10.21
CA VAL A 428 -0.46 -9.70 -10.47
C VAL A 428 0.80 -9.45 -9.66
N SER A 429 1.27 -10.48 -8.95
CA SER A 429 2.47 -10.35 -8.14
C SER A 429 3.74 -10.27 -9.00
N PRO A 430 4.62 -9.28 -8.75
CA PRO A 430 5.94 -9.22 -9.37
C PRO A 430 6.98 -10.08 -8.65
N ILE A 431 6.63 -10.74 -7.54
CA ILE A 431 7.57 -11.50 -6.70
C ILE A 431 7.12 -12.94 -6.47
N ASP A 432 8.10 -13.81 -6.25
CA ASP A 432 7.86 -15.04 -5.49
C ASP A 432 8.06 -14.76 -4.00
N ALA A 433 7.13 -15.24 -3.17
CA ALA A 433 7.38 -15.38 -1.75
C ALA A 433 8.58 -16.32 -1.51
N SER A 434 9.32 -16.12 -0.41
CA SER A 434 10.53 -16.91 -0.11
C SER A 434 10.26 -18.42 -0.16
N VAL A 435 9.10 -18.87 0.32
CA VAL A 435 8.69 -20.28 0.29
C VAL A 435 8.35 -20.79 -1.12
N VAL A 436 7.83 -19.94 -2.00
CA VAL A 436 7.51 -20.29 -3.39
C VAL A 436 8.82 -20.55 -4.16
N SER A 437 9.80 -19.66 -4.02
CA SER A 437 11.13 -19.86 -4.60
C SER A 437 11.77 -21.15 -4.10
N ARG A 438 11.70 -21.42 -2.79
CA ARG A 438 12.25 -22.64 -2.17
C ARG A 438 11.62 -23.92 -2.72
N ILE A 439 10.32 -23.95 -2.93
CA ILE A 439 9.61 -25.11 -3.51
C ILE A 439 10.06 -25.35 -4.96
N LEU A 440 10.10 -24.30 -5.78
CA LEU A 440 10.50 -24.40 -7.17
C LEU A 440 11.97 -24.85 -7.28
N GLU A 441 12.85 -24.27 -6.47
CA GLU A 441 14.26 -24.66 -6.36
C GLU A 441 14.43 -26.13 -5.92
N ALA A 442 13.51 -26.67 -5.11
CA ALA A 442 13.52 -28.07 -4.68
C ALA A 442 12.90 -29.04 -5.71
N GLY A 443 12.49 -28.55 -6.88
CA GLY A 443 11.91 -29.36 -7.96
C GLY A 443 10.41 -29.64 -7.83
N GLY A 444 9.70 -28.91 -6.96
CA GLY A 444 8.25 -29.02 -6.81
C GLY A 444 7.48 -28.40 -7.97
N ILE A 445 6.29 -28.95 -8.24
CA ILE A 445 5.39 -28.49 -9.31
C ILE A 445 4.25 -27.68 -8.69
N ILE A 446 4.25 -26.36 -8.86
CA ILE A 446 3.17 -25.51 -8.36
C ILE A 446 2.02 -25.53 -9.36
N LYS A 447 0.83 -25.94 -8.90
CA LYS A 447 -0.37 -26.16 -9.74
C LYS A 447 -1.39 -25.02 -9.68
N GLY A 448 -1.18 -24.04 -8.81
CA GLY A 448 -2.06 -22.89 -8.67
C GLY A 448 -2.07 -22.31 -7.26
N SER A 449 -2.90 -21.28 -7.07
CA SER A 449 -3.27 -20.78 -5.76
C SER A 449 -4.58 -21.40 -5.27
N SER A 450 -4.63 -21.82 -4.01
CA SER A 450 -5.82 -22.39 -3.39
C SER A 450 -6.63 -21.31 -2.68
N SER A 451 -7.96 -21.41 -2.75
CA SER A 451 -8.91 -20.53 -2.06
C SER A 451 -8.58 -20.40 -0.57
N CYS A 452 -8.76 -19.19 -0.05
CA CYS A 452 -8.69 -18.92 1.37
C CYS A 452 -9.82 -17.98 1.78
N GLU A 453 -10.05 -17.88 3.08
CA GLU A 453 -11.06 -16.99 3.64
C GLU A 453 -10.73 -15.52 3.39
N ASN A 454 -11.76 -14.66 3.39
CA ASN A 454 -11.63 -13.24 3.10
C ASN A 454 -10.73 -12.55 4.14
N PHE A 455 -9.61 -11.96 3.69
CA PHE A 455 -8.47 -11.50 4.49
C PHE A 455 -7.87 -12.56 5.42
N CYS A 456 -8.05 -13.85 5.10
CA CYS A 456 -7.75 -14.97 6.01
C CYS A 456 -8.50 -14.91 7.35
N ALA A 457 -9.56 -14.09 7.46
CA ALA A 457 -10.21 -13.72 8.71
C ALA A 457 -11.47 -14.55 9.02
N SER A 458 -11.37 -15.88 8.91
CA SER A 458 -12.40 -16.82 9.35
C SER A 458 -11.79 -18.20 9.63
N PRO A 459 -12.19 -18.90 10.72
CA PRO A 459 -11.78 -20.27 10.98
C PRO A 459 -12.65 -21.30 10.25
N LEU A 460 -13.69 -20.86 9.53
CA LEU A 460 -14.61 -21.69 8.74
C LEU A 460 -14.62 -21.23 7.29
N SER A 461 -15.00 -22.12 6.38
CA SER A 461 -14.77 -21.98 4.94
C SER A 461 -15.95 -21.41 4.13
N TYR A 462 -16.54 -20.32 4.60
CA TYR A 462 -17.73 -19.73 3.95
C TYR A 462 -17.51 -18.32 3.42
N SER A 463 -16.39 -17.69 3.76
CA SER A 463 -16.23 -16.24 3.67
C SER A 463 -15.50 -15.77 2.42
N ALA A 464 -14.85 -16.68 1.68
CA ALA A 464 -14.12 -16.35 0.47
C ALA A 464 -15.03 -15.69 -0.58
N ALA A 465 -14.51 -14.70 -1.29
CA ALA A 465 -15.26 -13.95 -2.30
C ALA A 465 -15.76 -14.82 -3.46
N THR A 466 -15.13 -15.96 -3.72
CA THR A 466 -15.56 -16.92 -4.75
C THR A 466 -16.69 -17.85 -4.30
N GLY A 467 -17.05 -17.82 -3.01
CA GLY A 467 -18.04 -18.70 -2.38
C GLY A 467 -17.45 -19.61 -1.31
N PRO A 468 -18.27 -20.45 -0.65
CA PRO A 468 -17.79 -21.42 0.33
C PRO A 468 -16.86 -22.47 -0.28
N VAL A 469 -15.93 -23.00 0.51
CA VAL A 469 -15.08 -24.14 0.13
C VAL A 469 -15.60 -25.39 0.80
N HIS A 470 -16.13 -26.31 0.01
CA HIS A 470 -16.80 -27.50 0.52
C HIS A 470 -15.83 -28.58 1.00
N SER A 471 -16.24 -29.31 2.03
CA SER A 471 -15.53 -30.50 2.49
C SER A 471 -15.68 -31.63 1.45
N PRO A 472 -14.59 -32.28 1.03
CA PRO A 472 -14.66 -33.43 0.13
C PRO A 472 -15.38 -34.64 0.76
N TRP A 473 -15.46 -34.70 2.09
CA TRP A 473 -16.17 -35.75 2.82
C TRP A 473 -17.69 -35.58 2.80
N LEU A 474 -18.17 -34.33 2.69
CA LEU A 474 -19.59 -34.02 2.65
C LEU A 474 -19.83 -32.63 2.05
N ASN A 475 -20.39 -32.58 0.84
CA ASN A 475 -20.69 -31.33 0.15
C ASN A 475 -21.67 -30.45 0.95
N GLY A 476 -21.50 -29.13 0.88
CA GLY A 476 -22.30 -28.16 1.66
C GLY A 476 -21.83 -27.98 3.12
N TYR A 477 -20.74 -28.65 3.52
CA TYR A 477 -20.13 -28.51 4.85
C TYR A 477 -18.74 -27.90 4.76
N THR A 478 -18.30 -27.26 5.84
CA THR A 478 -17.03 -26.55 5.94
C THR A 478 -15.81 -27.46 5.82
N SER A 479 -14.85 -27.09 4.99
CA SER A 479 -13.49 -27.63 5.00
C SER A 479 -12.60 -27.04 6.12
N GLY A 480 -13.12 -26.12 6.93
CA GLY A 480 -12.34 -25.32 7.89
C GLY A 480 -11.56 -24.19 7.23
N GLY A 481 -11.04 -23.24 8.01
CA GLY A 481 -10.35 -22.06 7.48
C GLY A 481 -9.19 -21.56 8.34
N SER A 482 -8.34 -20.67 7.82
CA SER A 482 -8.47 -20.00 6.54
C SER A 482 -7.75 -20.64 5.35
N SER A 483 -6.96 -21.70 5.55
CA SER A 483 -6.31 -22.46 4.45
C SER A 483 -7.26 -23.53 3.89
N SER A 484 -8.51 -23.13 3.65
CA SER A 484 -9.65 -23.99 3.31
C SER A 484 -9.40 -24.78 2.02
N GLY A 485 -9.07 -24.07 0.94
CA GLY A 485 -8.76 -24.68 -0.35
C GLY A 485 -7.55 -25.61 -0.28
N SER A 486 -6.49 -25.21 0.45
CA SER A 486 -5.27 -26.00 0.59
C SER A 486 -5.56 -27.39 1.18
N ALA A 487 -6.34 -27.45 2.26
CA ALA A 487 -6.70 -28.72 2.91
C ALA A 487 -7.71 -29.53 2.08
N ALA A 488 -8.71 -28.86 1.50
CA ALA A 488 -9.71 -29.50 0.66
C ALA A 488 -9.09 -30.20 -0.55
N LEU A 489 -8.08 -29.61 -1.21
CA LEU A 489 -7.43 -30.22 -2.37
C LEU A 489 -6.64 -31.49 -2.04
N ILE A 490 -5.91 -31.50 -0.92
CA ILE A 490 -5.20 -32.69 -0.46
C ILE A 490 -6.22 -33.77 -0.06
N SER A 491 -7.23 -33.40 0.71
CA SER A 491 -8.24 -34.34 1.19
C SER A 491 -9.09 -34.90 0.05
N ALA A 492 -9.42 -34.09 -0.97
CA ALA A 492 -10.06 -34.55 -2.19
C ALA A 492 -9.23 -35.63 -2.91
N ASN A 493 -7.90 -35.49 -2.91
CA ASN A 493 -7.00 -36.51 -3.46
C ASN A 493 -7.12 -37.85 -2.72
N ILE A 494 -7.37 -37.82 -1.40
CA ILE A 494 -7.61 -39.01 -0.58
C ILE A 494 -8.99 -39.60 -0.89
N VAL A 495 -10.04 -38.78 -0.80
CA VAL A 495 -11.43 -39.22 -0.96
C VAL A 495 -11.70 -39.78 -2.35
N GLN A 496 -11.15 -39.18 -3.41
CA GLN A 496 -11.32 -39.68 -4.79
C GLN A 496 -10.60 -41.01 -5.07
N ARG A 497 -9.62 -41.40 -4.24
CA ARG A 497 -8.98 -42.72 -4.30
C ARG A 497 -9.75 -43.78 -3.52
N GLN A 498 -10.58 -43.36 -2.57
CA GLN A 498 -11.35 -44.24 -1.68
C GLN A 498 -12.82 -44.36 -2.08
N THR A 499 -13.32 -43.48 -2.94
CA THR A 499 -14.73 -43.38 -3.32
C THR A 499 -14.89 -43.12 -4.82
N GLU A 500 -16.12 -43.20 -5.32
CA GLU A 500 -16.44 -42.87 -6.72
C GLU A 500 -16.46 -41.35 -6.99
N ASN A 501 -16.47 -40.52 -5.95
CA ASN A 501 -16.52 -39.07 -6.07
C ASN A 501 -15.29 -38.54 -6.83
N LYS A 502 -15.51 -37.58 -7.74
CA LYS A 502 -14.45 -36.91 -8.52
C LYS A 502 -14.46 -35.42 -8.22
N PHE A 503 -13.26 -34.84 -8.10
CA PHE A 503 -13.07 -33.44 -7.70
C PHE A 503 -12.18 -32.62 -8.64
N GLY A 504 -12.00 -33.08 -9.88
CA GLY A 504 -11.06 -32.47 -10.82
C GLY A 504 -9.60 -32.71 -10.41
N GLN A 505 -8.71 -31.79 -10.77
CA GLN A 505 -7.29 -31.92 -10.45
C GLN A 505 -6.98 -31.52 -9.01
N THR A 506 -6.32 -32.40 -8.27
CA THR A 506 -5.91 -32.23 -6.86
C THR A 506 -4.38 -32.07 -6.73
N VAL A 507 -3.85 -32.04 -5.50
CA VAL A 507 -2.40 -31.95 -5.22
C VAL A 507 -1.96 -32.93 -4.13
N ASP A 508 -0.66 -33.18 -4.06
CA ASP A 508 -0.03 -34.00 -3.02
C ASP A 508 0.21 -33.20 -1.73
N LEU A 509 0.64 -31.95 -1.88
CA LEU A 509 1.05 -31.07 -0.80
C LEU A 509 0.38 -29.70 -0.94
N ALA A 510 0.31 -28.96 0.16
CA ALA A 510 -0.06 -27.56 0.12
C ALA A 510 0.64 -26.76 1.22
N ILE A 511 0.71 -25.45 1.02
CA ILE A 511 1.14 -24.51 2.05
C ILE A 511 -0.04 -23.65 2.46
N GLY A 512 -0.22 -23.52 3.77
CA GLY A 512 -1.20 -22.61 4.36
C GLY A 512 -0.54 -21.51 5.18
N GLY A 513 -1.39 -20.59 5.64
CA GLY A 513 -1.05 -19.59 6.65
C GLY A 513 -1.88 -19.83 7.91
N ASP A 514 -1.29 -19.63 9.09
CA ASP A 514 -1.88 -19.90 10.40
C ASP A 514 -1.69 -18.72 11.37
N GLN A 515 -2.79 -18.04 11.69
CA GLN A 515 -2.86 -16.92 12.64
C GLN A 515 -3.54 -17.27 13.96
N ALA A 516 -4.46 -18.23 13.92
CA ALA A 516 -5.19 -18.72 15.10
C ALA A 516 -5.60 -20.20 14.98
N GLY A 517 -4.98 -20.96 14.09
CA GLY A 517 -5.38 -22.33 13.72
C GLY A 517 -5.57 -22.57 12.24
N SER A 518 -5.28 -21.59 11.38
CA SER A 518 -5.68 -21.63 9.97
C SER A 518 -4.98 -22.66 9.08
N ILE A 519 -3.98 -23.41 9.59
CA ILE A 519 -3.47 -24.64 8.98
C ILE A 519 -4.10 -25.86 9.66
N ARG A 520 -4.14 -25.85 11.00
CA ARG A 520 -4.53 -27.00 11.84
C ARG A 520 -6.03 -27.30 11.79
N ILE A 521 -6.88 -26.29 11.87
CA ILE A 521 -8.35 -26.39 11.82
C ILE A 521 -8.83 -27.02 10.50
N PRO A 522 -8.45 -26.51 9.31
CA PRO A 522 -8.87 -27.15 8.07
C PRO A 522 -8.26 -28.55 7.91
N ALA A 523 -7.04 -28.80 8.41
CA ALA A 523 -6.48 -30.14 8.44
C ALA A 523 -7.30 -31.12 9.31
N SER A 524 -7.81 -30.66 10.46
CA SER A 524 -8.69 -31.44 11.35
C SER A 524 -10.00 -31.79 10.65
N PHE A 525 -10.70 -30.80 10.08
CA PHE A 525 -11.99 -31.01 9.44
C PHE A 525 -11.93 -31.84 8.15
N THR A 526 -10.76 -31.93 7.52
CA THR A 526 -10.56 -32.67 6.27
C THR A 526 -9.74 -33.95 6.44
N GLY A 527 -9.29 -34.26 7.67
CA GLY A 527 -8.65 -35.53 8.00
C GLY A 527 -7.23 -35.69 7.48
N ILE A 528 -6.43 -34.61 7.48
CA ILE A 528 -5.03 -34.61 7.01
C ILE A 528 -4.08 -34.06 8.08
N TYR A 529 -2.77 -34.16 7.86
CA TYR A 529 -1.80 -33.48 8.70
C TYR A 529 -1.69 -31.99 8.32
N GLY A 530 -1.49 -31.16 9.33
CA GLY A 530 -1.22 -29.73 9.14
C GLY A 530 -0.36 -29.20 10.27
N LEU A 531 0.85 -28.75 9.96
CA LEU A 531 1.81 -28.25 10.94
C LEU A 531 1.87 -26.73 10.89
N LYS A 532 1.64 -26.09 12.05
CA LYS A 532 2.08 -24.72 12.32
C LYS A 532 3.45 -24.81 13.02
N PRO A 533 4.58 -24.49 12.36
CA PRO A 533 5.90 -24.58 12.97
C PRO A 533 6.13 -23.52 14.07
N THR A 534 7.31 -23.52 14.69
CA THR A 534 7.71 -22.44 15.61
C THR A 534 7.64 -21.09 14.90
N HIS A 535 7.14 -20.06 15.60
CA HIS A 535 7.12 -18.70 15.06
C HIS A 535 8.54 -18.26 14.70
N GLY A 536 8.74 -17.84 13.44
CA GLY A 536 10.06 -17.47 12.92
C GLY A 536 10.88 -18.61 12.31
N LEU A 537 10.42 -19.88 12.30
CA LEU A 537 11.14 -20.96 11.62
C LEU A 537 11.02 -20.89 10.09
N ILE A 538 9.82 -20.58 9.59
CA ILE A 538 9.54 -20.38 8.16
C ILE A 538 9.36 -18.88 7.91
N PRO A 539 10.03 -18.29 6.90
CA PRO A 539 9.84 -16.89 6.55
C PRO A 539 8.41 -16.64 6.06
N TYR A 540 7.83 -15.54 6.51
CA TYR A 540 6.54 -15.00 6.06
C TYR A 540 6.70 -14.00 4.89
N THR A 541 7.93 -13.76 4.42
CA THR A 541 8.23 -12.86 3.30
C THR A 541 7.45 -13.19 2.04
N GLY A 542 6.74 -12.20 1.49
CA GLY A 542 5.86 -12.35 0.33
C GLY A 542 4.48 -12.94 0.65
N ALA A 543 4.20 -13.31 1.90
CA ALA A 543 2.85 -13.64 2.35
C ALA A 543 2.20 -12.44 3.07
N ILE A 544 0.90 -12.29 2.89
CA ILE A 544 0.09 -11.27 3.55
C ILE A 544 -0.59 -11.92 4.76
N GLY A 545 -0.52 -11.26 5.91
CA GLY A 545 -0.93 -11.80 7.22
C GLY A 545 -1.94 -10.92 7.94
N LEU A 546 -2.28 -11.30 9.17
CA LEU A 546 -3.17 -10.51 10.04
C LEU A 546 -2.38 -9.58 10.95
N ALA A 547 -1.33 -10.10 11.58
CA ALA A 547 -0.44 -9.35 12.44
C ALA A 547 0.88 -10.11 12.61
N PRO A 548 2.04 -9.45 12.51
CA PRO A 548 3.34 -10.13 12.48
C PRO A 548 3.60 -11.11 13.63
N MET A 549 3.09 -10.80 14.83
CA MET A 549 3.25 -11.62 16.03
C MET A 549 2.65 -13.03 15.91
N VAL A 550 1.60 -13.20 15.10
CA VAL A 550 0.85 -14.46 15.02
C VAL A 550 0.88 -15.10 13.65
N ASP A 551 1.49 -14.45 12.67
CA ASP A 551 1.62 -14.94 11.30
C ASP A 551 2.61 -16.12 11.21
N HIS A 552 2.12 -17.27 10.75
CA HIS A 552 2.93 -18.45 10.46
C HIS A 552 2.58 -18.97 9.07
N LEU A 553 3.57 -19.50 8.34
CA LEU A 553 3.34 -20.41 7.22
C LEU A 553 3.65 -21.83 7.65
N GLY A 554 3.07 -22.81 6.97
CA GLY A 554 3.35 -24.20 7.26
C GLY A 554 2.73 -25.20 6.28
N PRO A 555 3.22 -26.45 6.32
CA PRO A 555 2.82 -27.50 5.39
C PRO A 555 1.50 -28.18 5.76
N LEU A 556 0.78 -28.64 4.74
CA LEU A 556 -0.33 -29.58 4.81
C LEU A 556 -0.04 -30.76 3.88
N ALA A 557 -0.35 -31.98 4.34
CA ALA A 557 -0.17 -33.21 3.57
C ALA A 557 -0.99 -34.37 4.15
N GLU A 558 -1.18 -35.42 3.35
CA GLU A 558 -1.79 -36.69 3.79
C GLU A 558 -0.87 -37.48 4.73
N LYS A 559 0.44 -37.43 4.50
CA LYS A 559 1.44 -38.25 5.20
C LYS A 559 2.33 -37.41 6.10
N LEU A 560 2.80 -37.99 7.20
CA LEU A 560 3.70 -37.32 8.12
C LEU A 560 5.07 -37.02 7.48
N GLU A 561 5.56 -37.93 6.66
CA GLU A 561 6.85 -37.80 5.95
C GLU A 561 6.83 -36.60 5.00
N ASP A 562 5.67 -36.31 4.42
CA ASP A 562 5.47 -35.19 3.51
C ASP A 562 5.45 -33.84 4.24
N ILE A 563 4.94 -33.81 5.47
CA ILE A 563 5.05 -32.64 6.36
C ILE A 563 6.52 -32.38 6.68
N ALA A 564 7.29 -33.42 7.05
CA ALA A 564 8.72 -33.29 7.36
C ALA A 564 9.52 -32.78 6.16
N LEU A 565 9.22 -33.33 4.96
CA LEU A 565 9.87 -32.95 3.71
C LEU A 565 9.60 -31.49 3.34
N LEU A 566 8.33 -31.09 3.35
CA LEU A 566 7.96 -29.72 2.99
C LEU A 566 8.43 -28.70 4.04
N LEU A 567 8.46 -29.07 5.33
CA LEU A 567 9.06 -28.24 6.38
C LEU A 567 10.54 -27.98 6.12
N GLN A 568 11.33 -29.01 5.82
CA GLN A 568 12.77 -28.86 5.53
C GLN A 568 13.02 -27.91 4.35
N VAL A 569 12.20 -28.01 3.30
CA VAL A 569 12.31 -27.13 2.12
C VAL A 569 11.97 -25.68 2.46
N MET A 570 10.95 -25.45 3.30
CA MET A 570 10.44 -24.12 3.60
C MET A 570 11.19 -23.39 4.71
N ALA A 571 11.81 -24.09 5.65
CA ALA A 571 12.39 -23.49 6.86
C ALA A 571 13.72 -22.76 6.63
N GLY A 572 14.09 -21.91 7.58
CA GLY A 572 15.39 -21.24 7.67
C GLY A 572 15.38 -19.77 7.25
N TYR A 573 16.23 -18.97 7.88
CA TYR A 573 16.30 -17.51 7.73
C TYR A 573 16.47 -17.09 6.27
N ASP A 574 15.72 -16.08 5.83
CA ASP A 574 15.75 -15.57 4.46
C ASP A 574 16.46 -14.21 4.31
N GLY A 575 16.87 -13.58 5.42
CA GLY A 575 17.52 -12.27 5.40
C GLY A 575 16.56 -11.08 5.28
N ILE A 576 15.24 -11.31 5.28
CA ILE A 576 14.23 -10.29 4.99
C ILE A 576 13.16 -10.22 6.08
N ASP A 577 12.68 -11.36 6.60
CA ASP A 577 11.55 -11.37 7.54
C ASP A 577 11.98 -11.04 8.99
N PRO A 578 11.51 -9.92 9.58
CA PRO A 578 11.85 -9.57 10.96
C PRO A 578 11.18 -10.46 12.02
N ARG A 579 10.25 -11.36 11.63
CA ARG A 579 9.69 -12.36 12.55
C ARG A 579 10.71 -13.42 12.93
N MET A 580 11.73 -13.61 12.11
CA MET A 580 12.78 -14.60 12.33
C MET A 580 13.81 -14.01 13.30
N SER A 581 13.87 -14.56 14.52
CA SER A 581 14.78 -14.12 15.57
C SER A 581 16.19 -14.73 15.40
N PRO A 582 17.19 -14.35 16.21
CA PRO A 582 18.50 -15.01 16.24
C PRO A 582 18.46 -16.52 16.58
N GLU A 583 17.33 -17.05 17.09
CA GLU A 583 17.13 -18.48 17.32
C GLU A 583 16.80 -19.23 16.01
N SER A 584 16.39 -18.51 14.96
CA SER A 584 16.01 -19.09 13.67
C SER A 584 17.25 -19.65 12.97
N PRO A 585 17.24 -20.92 12.51
CA PRO A 585 18.40 -21.48 11.83
C PRO A 585 18.63 -20.78 10.49
N LEU A 586 19.88 -20.65 10.08
CA LEU A 586 20.18 -20.31 8.68
C LEU A 586 19.68 -21.44 7.76
N ARG A 587 19.40 -21.13 6.49
CA ARG A 587 18.87 -22.11 5.52
C ARG A 587 19.72 -23.39 5.41
N ASN A 588 21.04 -23.30 5.56
CA ASN A 588 21.97 -24.44 5.54
C ASN A 588 22.15 -25.15 6.90
N GLN A 589 21.49 -24.66 7.95
CA GLN A 589 21.52 -25.20 9.32
C GLN A 589 20.14 -25.73 9.75
N VAL A 590 19.16 -25.72 8.86
CA VAL A 590 17.85 -26.35 9.07
C VAL A 590 18.04 -27.85 9.29
N ALA A 591 17.35 -28.40 10.28
CA ALA A 591 17.40 -29.83 10.57
C ALA A 591 16.88 -30.66 9.37
N ASP A 592 17.50 -31.82 9.15
CA ASP A 592 17.02 -32.80 8.18
C ASP A 592 15.84 -33.60 8.77
N TYR A 593 14.67 -32.95 8.84
CA TYR A 593 13.47 -33.54 9.44
C TYR A 593 13.07 -34.89 8.82
N PRO A 594 13.10 -35.09 7.48
CA PRO A 594 12.82 -36.39 6.87
C PRO A 594 13.79 -37.49 7.30
N ALA A 595 15.10 -37.22 7.26
CA ALA A 595 16.09 -38.21 7.66
C ALA A 595 15.94 -38.56 9.14
N GLN A 596 15.78 -37.57 10.02
CA GLN A 596 15.61 -37.80 11.45
C GLN A 596 14.31 -38.55 11.78
N LEU A 597 13.21 -38.28 11.07
CA LEU A 597 11.96 -39.04 11.22
C LEU A 597 12.15 -40.49 10.76
N SER A 598 12.81 -40.70 9.63
CA SER A 598 13.09 -42.04 9.10
C SER A 598 14.00 -42.84 10.04
N GLU A 599 15.05 -42.21 10.58
CA GLU A 599 15.95 -42.79 11.57
C GLU A 599 15.16 -43.16 12.84
N PHE A 600 14.32 -42.25 13.35
CA PHE A 600 13.51 -42.52 14.53
C PHE A 600 12.59 -43.73 14.36
N ARG A 601 11.92 -43.86 13.21
CA ARG A 601 11.04 -45.01 12.92
C ARG A 601 11.79 -46.33 12.77
N SER A 602 13.02 -46.29 12.25
CA SER A 602 13.81 -47.49 11.91
C SER A 602 14.85 -47.85 12.96
N ARG A 603 14.97 -47.06 14.04
CA ARG A 603 15.95 -47.30 15.11
C ARG A 603 15.77 -48.71 15.70
N GLN A 604 16.90 -49.34 16.00
CA GLN A 604 16.89 -50.63 16.68
C GLN A 604 16.35 -50.45 18.10
N LEU A 605 15.27 -51.16 18.41
CA LEU A 605 14.66 -51.19 19.74
C LEU A 605 15.29 -52.33 20.55
N ALA A 606 15.56 -52.08 21.84
CA ALA A 606 15.96 -53.13 22.76
C ALA A 606 14.83 -54.15 23.00
N GLU A 607 15.15 -55.33 23.52
CA GLU A 607 14.15 -56.33 23.86
C GLU A 607 13.11 -55.76 24.85
N GLY A 608 11.84 -55.80 24.48
CA GLY A 608 10.73 -55.23 25.26
C GLY A 608 10.55 -53.72 25.13
N GLU A 609 11.45 -53.00 24.46
CA GLU A 609 11.29 -51.58 24.15
C GLU A 609 10.28 -51.40 23.00
N LYS A 610 9.43 -50.39 23.11
CA LYS A 610 8.56 -49.92 22.05
C LYS A 610 8.99 -48.53 21.59
N LEU A 611 8.55 -48.13 20.39
CA LEU A 611 8.96 -46.88 19.77
C LEU A 611 8.82 -45.65 20.69
N GLY A 612 7.75 -45.61 21.50
CA GLY A 612 7.46 -44.53 22.45
C GLY A 612 7.85 -44.78 23.91
N SER A 613 8.60 -45.84 24.24
CA SER A 613 8.86 -46.25 25.63
C SER A 613 9.42 -45.16 26.57
N SER A 614 10.13 -44.16 26.04
CA SER A 614 10.69 -43.05 26.82
C SER A 614 9.91 -41.74 26.68
N PHE A 615 8.75 -41.75 26.02
CA PHE A 615 8.05 -40.55 25.57
C PHE A 615 6.85 -40.24 26.48
N LYS A 616 6.73 -38.97 26.89
CA LYS A 616 5.72 -38.47 27.81
C LYS A 616 4.78 -37.48 27.13
N VAL A 617 3.48 -37.77 27.20
CA VAL A 617 2.42 -37.01 26.54
C VAL A 617 1.50 -36.40 27.60
N GLY A 618 1.39 -35.07 27.61
CA GLY A 618 0.52 -34.32 28.52
C GLY A 618 -0.81 -33.94 27.86
N LEU A 619 -1.94 -34.37 28.42
CA LEU A 619 -3.28 -33.93 27.99
C LEU A 619 -3.65 -32.65 28.75
N ILE A 620 -3.78 -31.51 28.07
CA ILE A 620 -4.09 -30.24 28.75
C ILE A 620 -5.55 -30.26 29.21
N SER A 621 -5.80 -30.39 30.52
CA SER A 621 -7.14 -30.56 31.09
C SER A 621 -8.10 -29.43 30.67
N GLU A 622 -7.63 -28.19 30.69
CA GLU A 622 -8.42 -27.00 30.32
C GLU A 622 -8.88 -27.02 28.85
N SER A 623 -8.18 -27.73 27.97
CA SER A 623 -8.50 -27.77 26.53
C SER A 623 -9.71 -28.67 26.18
N PHE A 624 -10.13 -29.51 27.13
CA PHE A 624 -11.28 -30.42 27.02
C PHE A 624 -12.56 -29.83 27.63
N ASP A 625 -12.52 -28.57 28.08
CA ASP A 625 -13.64 -27.82 28.65
C ASP A 625 -13.66 -26.40 28.05
N ILE A 626 -13.97 -26.34 26.74
CA ILE A 626 -14.04 -25.09 25.99
C ILE A 626 -15.42 -24.93 25.33
N PRO A 627 -15.87 -23.68 25.08
CA PRO A 627 -17.12 -23.44 24.36
C PRO A 627 -17.17 -24.18 23.02
N GLY A 628 -18.30 -24.80 22.72
CA GLY A 628 -18.55 -25.50 21.45
C GLY A 628 -17.97 -26.91 21.34
N LEU A 629 -17.12 -27.36 22.28
CA LEU A 629 -16.57 -28.72 22.25
C LEU A 629 -17.67 -29.76 22.49
N THR A 630 -17.86 -30.65 21.52
CA THR A 630 -18.84 -31.74 21.64
C THR A 630 -18.23 -32.94 22.37
N ALA A 631 -19.07 -33.69 23.09
CA ALA A 631 -18.65 -34.90 23.81
C ALA A 631 -17.95 -35.91 22.88
N GLN A 632 -18.47 -36.11 21.66
CA GLN A 632 -17.86 -37.02 20.69
C GLN A 632 -16.42 -36.65 20.34
N ILE A 633 -16.12 -35.36 20.15
CA ILE A 633 -14.74 -34.93 19.90
C ILE A 633 -13.88 -35.15 21.13
N ARG A 634 -14.33 -34.69 22.30
CA ARG A 634 -13.62 -34.85 23.57
C ARG A 634 -13.25 -36.31 23.81
N ASP A 635 -14.23 -37.20 23.73
CA ASP A 635 -14.09 -38.61 24.04
C ASP A 635 -13.19 -39.29 22.99
N THR A 636 -13.37 -39.02 21.70
CA THR A 636 -12.52 -39.58 20.63
C THR A 636 -11.06 -39.19 20.81
N VAL A 637 -10.76 -37.92 21.12
CA VAL A 637 -9.38 -37.45 21.30
C VAL A 637 -8.76 -38.07 22.55
N LEU A 638 -9.47 -38.09 23.67
CA LEU A 638 -8.98 -38.70 24.91
C LEU A 638 -8.73 -40.21 24.74
N GLU A 639 -9.69 -40.93 24.15
CA GLU A 639 -9.59 -42.38 23.94
C GLU A 639 -8.47 -42.73 22.96
N SER A 640 -8.41 -42.04 21.81
CA SER A 640 -7.37 -42.31 20.81
C SER A 640 -5.97 -42.00 21.32
N ALA A 641 -5.79 -40.86 22.01
CA ALA A 641 -4.51 -40.52 22.62
C ALA A 641 -4.11 -41.55 23.68
N LYS A 642 -4.99 -41.84 24.66
CA LYS A 642 -4.70 -42.82 25.72
C LYS A 642 -4.44 -44.22 25.15
N LYS A 643 -5.22 -44.65 24.15
CA LYS A 643 -5.08 -45.97 23.53
C LYS A 643 -3.79 -46.10 22.72
N TYR A 644 -3.58 -45.24 21.73
CA TYR A 644 -2.53 -45.45 20.75
C TYR A 644 -1.14 -45.07 21.27
N PHE A 645 -0.99 -43.98 22.03
CA PHE A 645 0.31 -43.67 22.65
C PHE A 645 0.77 -44.77 23.61
N THR A 646 -0.12 -45.25 24.48
CA THR A 646 0.19 -46.35 25.41
C THR A 646 0.50 -47.65 24.69
N GLN A 647 -0.23 -47.97 23.61
CA GLN A 647 0.04 -49.16 22.80
C GLN A 647 1.46 -49.15 22.22
N ALA A 648 1.97 -47.97 21.84
CA ALA A 648 3.34 -47.75 21.38
C ALA A 648 4.36 -47.51 22.52
N GLY A 649 3.95 -47.64 23.78
CA GLY A 649 4.81 -47.59 24.96
C GLY A 649 4.98 -46.22 25.63
N ALA A 650 4.38 -45.15 25.10
CA ALA A 650 4.45 -43.83 25.70
C ALA A 650 3.57 -43.71 26.95
N SER A 651 4.00 -42.91 27.93
CA SER A 651 3.17 -42.57 29.08
C SER A 651 2.31 -41.35 28.77
N VAL A 652 1.02 -41.43 29.03
CA VAL A 652 0.08 -40.33 28.83
C VAL A 652 -0.65 -40.00 30.13
N SER A 653 -0.59 -38.73 30.53
CA SER A 653 -1.23 -38.22 31.74
C SER A 653 -1.83 -36.84 31.50
N GLU A 654 -2.75 -36.43 32.37
CA GLU A 654 -3.34 -35.10 32.33
C GLU A 654 -2.40 -34.08 32.98
N VAL A 655 -2.41 -32.85 32.47
CA VAL A 655 -1.66 -31.71 33.00
C VAL A 655 -2.58 -30.49 33.03
N SER A 656 -2.61 -29.80 34.16
CA SER A 656 -3.36 -28.55 34.29
C SER A 656 -2.46 -27.38 33.94
N ILE A 657 -2.91 -26.57 32.99
CA ILE A 657 -2.31 -25.29 32.61
C ILE A 657 -3.42 -24.25 32.66
N PRO A 658 -3.74 -23.68 33.84
CA PRO A 658 -4.92 -22.82 34.01
C PRO A 658 -4.96 -21.63 33.05
N MET A 659 -3.80 -21.08 32.68
CA MET A 659 -3.67 -19.98 31.72
C MET A 659 -4.16 -20.33 30.31
N HIS A 660 -4.28 -21.62 29.95
CA HIS A 660 -4.84 -22.03 28.66
C HIS A 660 -6.25 -21.46 28.44
N ARG A 661 -7.08 -21.37 29.50
CA ARG A 661 -8.41 -20.76 29.43
C ARG A 661 -8.38 -19.29 29.03
N GLU A 662 -7.34 -18.58 29.45
CA GLU A 662 -7.12 -17.16 29.10
C GLU A 662 -6.46 -17.00 27.72
N GLY A 663 -5.95 -18.07 27.13
CA GLY A 663 -5.07 -17.99 25.96
C GLY A 663 -5.70 -17.31 24.75
N ILE A 664 -6.98 -17.60 24.47
CA ILE A 664 -7.69 -16.96 23.36
C ILE A 664 -8.04 -15.49 23.64
N VAL A 665 -8.27 -15.14 24.91
CA VAL A 665 -8.49 -13.76 25.35
C VAL A 665 -7.20 -12.96 25.17
N ILE A 666 -6.06 -13.53 25.59
CA ILE A 666 -4.73 -12.93 25.41
C ILE A 666 -4.42 -12.74 23.92
N TRP A 667 -4.63 -13.77 23.09
CA TRP A 667 -4.46 -13.69 21.63
C TRP A 667 -5.32 -12.57 21.04
N THR A 668 -6.60 -12.48 21.45
CA THR A 668 -7.55 -11.48 20.95
C THR A 668 -7.13 -10.07 21.33
N ALA A 669 -6.79 -9.84 22.60
CA ALA A 669 -6.36 -8.54 23.11
C ALA A 669 -5.01 -8.09 22.53
N ALA A 670 -4.12 -9.02 22.18
CA ALA A 670 -2.85 -8.72 21.53
C ALA A 670 -3.01 -8.44 20.02
N CYS A 671 -3.92 -9.11 19.32
CA CYS A 671 -3.99 -9.00 17.85
C CYS A 671 -5.00 -7.96 17.36
N ARG A 672 -6.19 -7.90 17.97
CA ARG A 672 -7.29 -7.05 17.48
C ARG A 672 -7.01 -5.54 17.41
N PRO A 673 -6.19 -4.94 18.31
CA PRO A 673 -5.91 -3.50 18.23
C PRO A 673 -5.26 -3.09 16.89
N SER A 674 -4.46 -3.97 16.30
CA SER A 674 -3.64 -3.67 15.12
C SER A 674 -3.95 -4.51 13.88
N THR A 675 -4.78 -5.55 13.98
CA THR A 675 -5.12 -6.44 12.86
C THR A 675 -5.68 -5.68 11.66
N SER A 676 -6.60 -4.72 11.87
CA SER A 676 -7.18 -3.99 10.73
C SER A 676 -6.14 -3.11 10.06
N GLU A 677 -5.21 -2.50 10.82
CA GLU A 677 -4.14 -1.68 10.28
C GLU A 677 -3.21 -2.49 9.36
N PHE A 678 -2.79 -3.67 9.81
CA PHE A 678 -1.92 -4.55 9.04
C PHE A 678 -2.64 -5.20 7.87
N ALA A 679 -3.71 -5.96 8.16
CA ALA A 679 -4.38 -6.80 7.17
C ALA A 679 -5.19 -5.98 6.16
N CYS A 680 -5.97 -5.00 6.65
CA CYS A 680 -6.96 -4.31 5.84
C CYS A 680 -6.45 -2.98 5.28
N GLN A 681 -5.50 -2.29 5.93
CA GLN A 681 -4.97 -1.00 5.44
C GLN A 681 -3.61 -1.15 4.73
N GLY A 682 -2.95 -2.30 4.88
CA GLY A 682 -1.59 -2.50 4.36
C GLY A 682 -0.53 -1.65 5.08
N LYS A 683 -0.82 -1.17 6.30
CA LYS A 683 0.10 -0.33 7.07
C LYS A 683 1.36 -1.15 7.43
N PRO A 684 2.57 -0.65 7.15
CA PRO A 684 3.78 -1.33 7.57
C PRO A 684 3.89 -1.36 9.10
N GLY A 685 4.55 -2.39 9.65
CA GLY A 685 4.83 -2.48 11.08
C GLY A 685 5.96 -1.57 11.54
N GLY A 686 6.18 -1.53 12.86
CA GLY A 686 7.32 -0.85 13.48
C GLY A 686 8.67 -1.54 13.26
N PHE A 687 8.72 -2.56 12.41
CA PHE A 687 9.92 -3.31 12.04
C PHE A 687 10.12 -3.23 10.53
N LEU A 688 11.37 -3.31 10.09
CA LEU A 688 11.70 -3.31 8.67
C LEU A 688 11.23 -4.63 8.04
N THR A 689 10.03 -4.59 7.43
CA THR A 689 9.49 -5.68 6.61
C THR A 689 9.66 -5.36 5.13
N PHE A 690 9.48 -6.35 4.26
CA PHE A 690 9.28 -6.16 2.83
C PHE A 690 7.79 -6.43 2.49
N PRO A 691 6.92 -5.39 2.49
CA PRO A 691 5.52 -5.54 2.10
C PRO A 691 5.38 -5.96 0.63
N ALA A 692 4.32 -6.69 0.30
CA ALA A 692 4.03 -7.08 -1.07
C ALA A 692 3.65 -5.83 -1.91
N PRO A 693 4.42 -5.48 -2.96
CA PRO A 693 4.25 -4.21 -3.67
C PRO A 693 3.01 -4.15 -4.57
N HIS A 694 2.37 -5.29 -4.85
CA HIS A 694 1.17 -5.37 -5.69
C HIS A 694 -0.13 -5.27 -4.89
N ILE A 695 -0.08 -5.29 -3.55
CA ILE A 695 -1.29 -5.29 -2.72
C ILE A 695 -1.58 -3.88 -2.20
N HIS A 696 -2.69 -3.33 -2.68
CA HIS A 696 -3.24 -2.07 -2.19
C HIS A 696 -4.72 -2.22 -1.93
N THR A 697 -5.14 -2.10 -0.68
CA THR A 697 -6.56 -2.11 -0.32
C THR A 697 -7.15 -0.72 -0.47
N GLN A 698 -8.42 -0.65 -0.87
CA GLN A 698 -9.13 0.62 -0.90
C GLN A 698 -9.44 1.08 0.54
N TRP A 699 -8.76 2.13 0.99
CA TRP A 699 -8.92 2.67 2.35
C TRP A 699 -9.06 4.21 2.36
N PRO A 700 -9.86 4.81 3.27
CA PRO A 700 -10.73 4.20 4.29
C PRO A 700 -11.88 3.36 3.70
N PRO A 701 -12.47 2.43 4.46
CA PRO A 701 -13.55 1.60 3.97
C PRO A 701 -14.77 2.49 3.66
N ASN A 702 -15.46 2.21 2.57
CA ASN A 702 -16.67 2.91 2.16
C ASN A 702 -17.93 2.07 2.42
N GLN A 703 -19.11 2.65 2.15
CA GLN A 703 -20.40 1.99 2.35
C GLN A 703 -20.52 0.67 1.57
N GLN A 704 -20.00 0.63 0.34
CA GLN A 704 -20.01 -0.57 -0.49
C GLN A 704 -19.20 -1.71 0.14
N MET A 705 -17.99 -1.42 0.64
CA MET A 705 -17.16 -2.40 1.35
C MET A 705 -17.88 -2.91 2.60
N TYR A 706 -18.50 -2.03 3.39
CA TYR A 706 -19.28 -2.41 4.57
C TYR A 706 -20.42 -3.38 4.21
N GLU A 707 -21.19 -3.10 3.16
CA GLU A 707 -22.31 -3.94 2.73
C GLU A 707 -21.86 -5.31 2.23
N ILE A 708 -20.82 -5.35 1.40
CA ILE A 708 -20.24 -6.61 0.88
C ILE A 708 -19.74 -7.47 2.04
N LEU A 709 -18.96 -6.90 2.97
CA LEU A 709 -18.41 -7.64 4.09
C LEU A 709 -19.50 -8.06 5.09
N THR A 710 -20.49 -7.23 5.36
CA THR A 710 -21.62 -7.60 6.25
C THR A 710 -22.42 -8.77 5.67
N ALA A 711 -22.62 -8.80 4.35
CA ALA A 711 -23.32 -9.89 3.68
C ALA A 711 -22.53 -11.20 3.66
N THR A 712 -21.19 -11.16 3.71
CA THR A 712 -20.32 -12.33 3.47
C THR A 712 -19.49 -12.71 4.70
N ASN A 713 -18.63 -11.81 5.18
CA ASN A 713 -17.76 -11.98 6.35
C ASN A 713 -17.96 -10.88 7.40
N PRO A 714 -19.05 -10.91 8.20
CA PRO A 714 -19.27 -9.91 9.24
C PRO A 714 -18.20 -9.92 10.34
N ALA A 715 -17.44 -11.01 10.51
CA ALA A 715 -16.31 -11.04 11.44
C ALA A 715 -15.21 -10.03 11.05
N LEU A 716 -15.01 -9.78 9.75
CA LEU A 716 -14.05 -8.78 9.29
C LEU A 716 -14.52 -7.35 9.56
N VAL A 717 -15.83 -7.07 9.43
CA VAL A 717 -16.41 -5.78 9.84
C VAL A 717 -16.16 -5.54 11.33
N ASN A 718 -16.36 -6.57 12.17
CA ASN A 718 -16.05 -6.49 13.59
C ASN A 718 -14.56 -6.18 13.85
N ILE A 719 -13.63 -6.77 13.07
CA ILE A 719 -12.19 -6.45 13.16
C ILE A 719 -11.91 -4.98 12.81
N ILE A 720 -12.53 -4.47 11.76
CA ILE A 720 -12.38 -3.07 11.32
C ILE A 720 -12.83 -2.12 12.42
N PHE A 721 -13.94 -2.42 13.12
CA PHE A 721 -14.45 -1.58 14.22
C PHE A 721 -13.68 -1.74 15.53
N ASN A 722 -13.10 -2.91 15.81
CA ASN A 722 -12.37 -3.16 17.06
C ASN A 722 -11.14 -2.26 17.23
N ALA A 723 -10.37 -2.01 16.17
CA ALA A 723 -9.15 -1.20 16.27
C ALA A 723 -9.39 0.24 16.78
N PRO A 724 -10.28 1.05 16.17
CA PRO A 724 -10.60 2.38 16.69
C PRO A 724 -11.29 2.30 18.06
N PHE A 725 -12.20 1.33 18.29
CA PHE A 725 -12.86 1.16 19.60
C PHE A 725 -11.86 0.92 20.73
N ILE A 726 -10.89 0.02 20.54
CA ILE A 726 -9.87 -0.30 21.55
C ILE A 726 -8.97 0.92 21.78
N THR A 727 -8.56 1.59 20.71
CA THR A 727 -7.71 2.79 20.78
C THR A 727 -8.38 3.90 21.60
N GLU A 728 -9.68 4.15 21.35
CA GLU A 728 -10.45 5.17 22.06
C GLU A 728 -10.72 4.79 23.52
N ARG A 729 -11.09 3.54 23.80
CA ARG A 729 -11.58 3.12 25.12
C ARG A 729 -10.50 2.67 26.09
N PHE A 730 -9.47 1.97 25.62
CA PHE A 730 -8.48 1.27 26.45
C PHE A 730 -7.05 1.80 26.28
N GLY A 731 -6.76 2.47 25.16
CA GLY A 731 -5.46 3.02 24.84
C GLY A 731 -4.34 1.96 24.63
N PRO A 732 -3.12 2.40 24.26
CA PRO A 732 -2.03 1.51 23.87
C PRO A 732 -1.48 0.64 25.01
N MET A 733 -1.64 1.06 26.27
CA MET A 733 -1.12 0.33 27.42
C MET A 733 -1.81 -1.02 27.64
N THR A 734 -3.04 -1.17 27.17
CA THR A 734 -3.79 -2.43 27.27
C THR A 734 -3.24 -3.47 26.30
N GLU A 735 -2.94 -3.10 25.05
CA GLU A 735 -2.25 -3.97 24.09
C GLU A 735 -0.85 -4.36 24.62
N ALA A 736 -0.09 -3.39 25.14
CA ALA A 736 1.20 -3.66 25.75
C ALA A 736 1.12 -4.63 26.96
N LYS A 737 0.02 -4.59 27.72
CA LYS A 737 -0.25 -5.58 28.78
C LYS A 737 -0.59 -6.95 28.19
N ALA A 738 -1.37 -7.01 27.12
CA ALA A 738 -1.68 -8.27 26.43
C ALA A 738 -0.40 -8.95 25.89
N TYR A 739 0.56 -8.19 25.36
CA TYR A 739 1.84 -8.72 24.91
C TYR A 739 2.62 -9.35 26.07
N ARG A 740 2.67 -8.68 27.23
CA ARG A 740 3.28 -9.24 28.45
C ARG A 740 2.55 -10.51 28.93
N LYS A 741 1.21 -10.53 28.87
CA LYS A 741 0.42 -11.74 29.17
C LYS A 741 0.71 -12.88 28.18
N ALA A 742 1.03 -12.60 26.93
CA ALA A 742 1.44 -13.62 25.97
C ALA A 742 2.79 -14.27 26.37
N TYR A 743 3.74 -13.50 26.89
CA TYR A 743 4.97 -14.05 27.46
C TYR A 743 4.72 -14.90 28.71
N GLU A 744 3.81 -14.46 29.59
CA GLU A 744 3.41 -15.24 30.77
C GLU A 744 2.74 -16.57 30.36
N LEU A 745 1.86 -16.53 29.36
CA LEU A 745 1.24 -17.73 28.78
C LEU A 745 2.27 -18.66 28.15
N ARG A 746 3.27 -18.10 27.45
CA ARG A 746 4.38 -18.88 26.89
C ARG A 746 5.14 -19.60 28.00
N ALA A 747 5.50 -18.90 29.07
CA ALA A 747 6.21 -19.47 30.21
C ALA A 747 5.42 -20.62 30.88
N ALA A 748 4.09 -20.51 30.94
CA ALA A 748 3.23 -21.56 31.48
C ALA A 748 3.27 -22.86 30.63
N TYR A 749 3.34 -22.74 29.30
CA TYR A 749 3.56 -23.93 28.44
C TYR A 749 4.99 -24.44 28.53
N ASP A 750 5.99 -23.55 28.52
CA ASP A 750 7.41 -23.91 28.66
C ASP A 750 7.67 -24.70 29.95
N GLN A 751 6.99 -24.35 31.05
CA GLN A 751 7.04 -25.09 32.32
C GLN A 751 6.48 -26.51 32.18
N ALA A 752 5.38 -26.71 31.46
CA ALA A 752 4.84 -28.05 31.23
C ALA A 752 5.80 -28.93 30.39
N PHE A 753 6.56 -28.33 29.47
CA PHE A 753 7.60 -29.03 28.71
C PHE A 753 8.84 -29.42 29.53
N GLU A 754 8.93 -29.07 30.81
CA GLU A 754 9.93 -29.64 31.71
C GLU A 754 9.60 -31.10 32.10
N GLU A 755 8.33 -31.47 32.06
CA GLU A 755 7.85 -32.81 32.41
C GLU A 755 7.44 -33.63 31.17
N PHE A 756 6.87 -32.99 30.16
CA PHE A 756 6.28 -33.63 28.98
C PHE A 756 7.09 -33.34 27.72
N ASP A 757 7.24 -34.34 26.84
CA ASP A 757 7.86 -34.14 25.53
C ASP A 757 6.92 -33.39 24.57
N VAL A 758 5.61 -33.67 24.68
CA VAL A 758 4.55 -32.99 23.94
C VAL A 758 3.30 -32.79 24.77
N LEU A 759 2.51 -31.79 24.39
CA LEU A 759 1.17 -31.56 24.90
C LEU A 759 0.12 -31.90 23.84
N VAL A 760 -1.09 -32.28 24.27
CA VAL A 760 -2.19 -32.65 23.38
C VAL A 760 -3.48 -31.91 23.77
N THR A 761 -4.19 -31.44 22.75
CA THR A 761 -5.55 -30.88 22.85
C THR A 761 -6.43 -31.41 21.71
N PRO A 762 -7.76 -31.32 21.79
CA PRO A 762 -8.61 -31.36 20.60
C PRO A 762 -8.22 -30.24 19.63
N CYS A 763 -8.16 -30.52 18.32
CA CYS A 763 -7.80 -29.49 17.32
C CYS A 763 -9.00 -28.61 16.92
N ALA A 764 -10.15 -29.21 16.66
CA ALA A 764 -11.41 -28.52 16.38
C ALA A 764 -12.47 -29.00 17.38
N PRO A 765 -13.47 -28.17 17.75
CA PRO A 765 -14.42 -28.51 18.82
C PRO A 765 -15.57 -29.43 18.35
N SER A 766 -15.76 -29.55 17.04
CA SER A 766 -16.80 -30.38 16.42
C SER A 766 -16.23 -31.11 15.21
N VAL A 767 -17.00 -32.03 14.64
CA VAL A 767 -16.82 -32.42 13.24
C VAL A 767 -17.21 -31.25 12.33
N SER A 768 -16.89 -31.35 11.04
CA SER A 768 -17.27 -30.34 10.06
C SER A 768 -18.79 -30.09 10.07
N THR A 769 -19.17 -28.81 10.03
CA THR A 769 -20.56 -28.32 10.14
C THR A 769 -21.06 -27.76 8.81
N PRO A 770 -22.39 -27.67 8.59
CA PRO A 770 -22.95 -27.06 7.38
C PRO A 770 -22.51 -25.60 7.22
N HIS A 771 -22.37 -25.13 5.98
CA HIS A 771 -22.19 -23.70 5.74
C HIS A 771 -23.43 -22.90 6.17
N PRO A 772 -23.25 -21.66 6.68
CA PRO A 772 -24.37 -20.75 6.86
C PRO A 772 -24.98 -20.37 5.49
N LYS A 773 -26.28 -20.07 5.47
CA LYS A 773 -26.98 -19.65 4.25
C LYS A 773 -26.52 -18.26 3.82
N MET A 774 -26.15 -18.12 2.56
CA MET A 774 -25.73 -16.86 1.95
C MET A 774 -26.89 -16.17 1.24
N LYS A 775 -26.71 -14.88 0.95
CA LYS A 775 -27.70 -14.10 0.21
C LYS A 775 -27.72 -14.58 -1.25
N GLY A 776 -28.85 -15.13 -1.68
CA GLY A 776 -29.02 -15.70 -3.03
C GLY A 776 -29.15 -17.22 -3.07
N ASP A 777 -29.10 -17.92 -1.93
CA ASP A 777 -29.39 -19.35 -1.86
C ASP A 777 -30.91 -19.61 -2.03
N ASP A 778 -31.29 -20.64 -2.78
CA ASP A 778 -32.67 -20.86 -3.28
C ASP A 778 -33.72 -21.26 -2.21
N ASP A 779 -33.30 -21.55 -0.97
CA ASP A 779 -34.13 -22.16 0.07
C ASP A 779 -34.33 -21.29 1.33
N GLY A 780 -34.75 -20.03 1.17
CA GLY A 780 -35.21 -19.16 2.28
C GLY A 780 -34.28 -17.99 2.63
N PRO A 781 -34.51 -17.28 3.77
CA PRO A 781 -33.73 -16.09 4.11
C PRO A 781 -32.27 -16.44 4.45
N ALA A 782 -31.36 -15.56 4.04
CA ALA A 782 -29.94 -15.67 4.37
C ALA A 782 -29.70 -15.64 5.88
N SER A 783 -28.63 -16.29 6.33
CA SER A 783 -28.21 -16.28 7.74
C SER A 783 -27.92 -14.86 8.21
N SER A 784 -28.37 -14.55 9.43
CA SER A 784 -28.06 -13.28 10.10
C SER A 784 -26.58 -13.15 10.41
N ILE A 785 -26.15 -11.96 10.83
CA ILE A 785 -24.78 -11.72 11.31
C ILE A 785 -24.45 -12.69 12.45
N MET A 786 -25.35 -12.84 13.42
CA MET A 786 -25.11 -13.70 14.58
C MET A 786 -25.09 -15.18 14.21
N ASP A 787 -25.92 -15.63 13.25
CA ASP A 787 -25.86 -17.02 12.79
C ASP A 787 -24.48 -17.35 12.19
N LYS A 788 -23.91 -16.44 11.40
CA LYS A 788 -22.56 -16.61 10.79
C LYS A 788 -21.43 -16.55 11.81
N VAL A 789 -21.55 -15.72 12.84
CA VAL A 789 -20.52 -15.58 13.89
C VAL A 789 -20.60 -16.73 14.91
N ASN A 790 -21.80 -17.14 15.31
CA ASN A 790 -22.02 -18.16 16.34
C ASN A 790 -21.43 -19.52 15.95
N VAL A 791 -21.50 -19.90 14.67
CA VAL A 791 -20.92 -21.16 14.20
C VAL A 791 -19.39 -21.24 14.35
N ALA A 792 -18.70 -20.09 14.47
CA ALA A 792 -17.25 -20.02 14.65
C ALA A 792 -16.81 -19.93 16.12
N VAL A 793 -17.76 -19.84 17.07
CA VAL A 793 -17.45 -19.74 18.50
C VAL A 793 -16.73 -21.00 18.96
N GLY A 794 -15.65 -20.83 19.71
CA GLY A 794 -14.86 -21.94 20.25
C GLY A 794 -13.85 -22.57 19.29
N VAL A 795 -14.01 -22.36 17.97
CA VAL A 795 -13.19 -23.06 16.94
C VAL A 795 -11.70 -22.75 17.06
N THR A 796 -11.34 -21.56 17.53
CA THR A 796 -9.93 -21.13 17.68
C THR A 796 -9.40 -21.22 19.11
N THR A 797 -10.22 -21.63 20.09
CA THR A 797 -9.85 -21.57 21.52
C THR A 797 -8.64 -22.42 21.83
N ASN A 798 -8.53 -23.62 21.27
CA ASN A 798 -7.39 -24.51 21.47
C ASN A 798 -6.21 -24.25 20.53
N THR A 799 -6.40 -23.50 19.44
CA THR A 799 -5.36 -23.31 18.42
C THR A 799 -4.68 -21.94 18.51
N GLY A 800 -5.43 -20.88 18.78
CA GLY A 800 -4.95 -19.49 18.90
C GLY A 800 -3.87 -19.24 19.96
N PRO A 801 -3.95 -19.84 21.17
CA PRO A 801 -2.91 -19.68 22.19
C PRO A 801 -1.50 -20.05 21.69
N PHE A 802 -1.38 -21.04 20.82
CA PHE A 802 -0.09 -21.49 20.29
C PHE A 802 0.46 -20.58 19.18
N ASN A 803 -0.37 -19.72 18.58
CA ASN A 803 0.11 -18.67 17.67
C ASN A 803 0.77 -17.54 18.44
N VAL A 804 0.12 -17.01 19.49
CA VAL A 804 0.65 -15.87 20.25
C VAL A 804 1.86 -16.27 21.10
N THR A 805 1.92 -17.53 21.55
CA THR A 805 3.09 -18.04 22.27
C THR A 805 4.20 -18.53 21.34
N GLY A 806 3.91 -18.83 20.08
CA GLY A 806 4.88 -19.23 19.06
C GLY A 806 5.30 -20.71 19.11
N HIS A 807 4.70 -21.54 19.97
CA HIS A 807 4.96 -22.99 20.03
C HIS A 807 4.57 -23.71 18.74
N PRO A 808 5.35 -24.67 18.24
CA PRO A 808 4.95 -25.48 17.10
C PRO A 808 3.77 -26.39 17.49
N ALA A 809 2.81 -26.57 16.58
CA ALA A 809 1.62 -27.38 16.80
C ALA A 809 1.14 -28.03 15.50
N MET A 810 0.79 -29.32 15.56
CA MET A 810 0.36 -30.10 14.40
C MET A 810 -0.98 -30.77 14.63
N ASN A 811 -1.86 -30.70 13.63
CA ASN A 811 -3.03 -31.57 13.58
C ASN A 811 -2.62 -32.99 13.15
N VAL A 812 -3.08 -33.99 13.89
CA VAL A 812 -2.93 -35.41 13.60
C VAL A 812 -4.33 -36.03 13.52
N PRO A 813 -4.73 -36.64 12.37
CA PRO A 813 -6.00 -37.34 12.26
C PRO A 813 -6.11 -38.48 13.27
N CYS A 814 -7.11 -38.43 14.16
CA CYS A 814 -7.20 -39.35 15.31
C CYS A 814 -8.50 -40.16 15.36
N GLY A 815 -9.46 -39.89 14.49
CA GLY A 815 -10.70 -40.66 14.42
C GLY A 815 -11.74 -40.07 13.47
N PHE A 816 -12.98 -40.56 13.61
CA PHE A 816 -14.14 -40.07 12.86
C PHE A 816 -15.33 -39.87 13.79
N GLY A 817 -16.09 -38.80 13.55
CA GLY A 817 -17.30 -38.47 14.26
C GLY A 817 -18.56 -38.64 13.40
N SER A 818 -19.71 -38.72 14.05
CA SER A 818 -21.01 -38.82 13.38
C SER A 818 -21.54 -37.42 13.08
N VAL A 819 -22.35 -37.29 12.04
CA VAL A 819 -23.06 -36.05 11.74
C VAL A 819 -24.49 -36.15 12.26
N GLU A 820 -24.95 -35.13 12.99
CA GLU A 820 -26.33 -35.05 13.44
C GLU A 820 -27.30 -35.07 12.24
N GLY A 821 -28.33 -35.91 12.32
CA GLY A 821 -29.28 -36.13 11.22
C GLY A 821 -28.74 -36.93 10.03
N LYS A 822 -27.46 -37.33 10.02
CA LYS A 822 -26.82 -38.17 8.98
C LYS A 822 -25.91 -39.24 9.61
N PRO A 823 -26.46 -40.22 10.34
CA PRO A 823 -25.66 -41.16 11.15
C PRO A 823 -24.71 -42.06 10.34
N ASP A 824 -25.04 -42.31 9.08
CA ASP A 824 -24.21 -43.09 8.14
C ASP A 824 -23.01 -42.31 7.60
N VAL A 825 -23.00 -40.98 7.76
CA VAL A 825 -21.89 -40.13 7.35
C VAL A 825 -20.93 -39.94 8.52
N LYS A 826 -19.68 -40.30 8.29
CA LYS A 826 -18.57 -40.14 9.24
C LYS A 826 -17.62 -39.06 8.74
N LEU A 827 -17.31 -38.08 9.59
CA LEU A 827 -16.42 -36.98 9.27
C LEU A 827 -15.13 -37.05 10.12
N PRO A 828 -13.98 -36.62 9.60
CA PRO A 828 -12.71 -36.70 10.32
C PRO A 828 -12.69 -35.91 11.63
N ILE A 829 -11.90 -36.40 12.58
CA ILE A 829 -11.55 -35.75 13.85
C ILE A 829 -10.03 -35.67 13.96
N GLY A 830 -9.54 -34.49 14.33
CA GLY A 830 -8.12 -34.24 14.57
C GLY A 830 -7.79 -33.97 16.04
N MET A 831 -6.70 -34.56 16.51
CA MET A 831 -6.02 -34.11 17.73
C MET A 831 -4.89 -33.15 17.36
N GLN A 832 -4.60 -32.21 18.24
CA GLN A 832 -3.48 -31.29 18.08
C GLN A 832 -2.35 -31.74 19.01
N VAL A 833 -1.15 -31.91 18.46
CA VAL A 833 0.09 -32.20 19.18
C VAL A 833 0.96 -30.94 19.19
N ILE A 834 1.39 -30.50 20.37
CA ILE A 834 2.14 -29.27 20.58
C ILE A 834 3.52 -29.63 21.14
N GLY A 835 4.57 -29.05 20.55
CA GLY A 835 5.95 -29.23 20.98
C GLY A 835 6.51 -27.96 21.63
N LYS A 836 7.68 -28.12 22.25
CA LYS A 836 8.48 -27.00 22.73
C LYS A 836 8.95 -26.15 21.53
N ARG A 837 9.14 -24.84 21.74
CA ARG A 837 9.70 -23.96 20.70
C ARG A 837 11.06 -24.48 20.24
N TRP A 838 11.26 -24.49 18.92
CA TRP A 838 12.46 -25.01 18.25
C TRP A 838 12.71 -26.52 18.40
N ASP A 839 11.68 -27.27 18.80
CA ASP A 839 11.71 -28.74 18.85
C ASP A 839 10.56 -29.34 18.03
N GLU A 840 10.54 -29.05 16.72
CA GLU A 840 9.57 -29.65 15.80
C GLU A 840 9.70 -31.19 15.77
N MET A 841 10.90 -31.74 16.04
CA MET A 841 11.12 -33.18 16.01
C MET A 841 10.34 -33.93 17.08
N SER A 842 10.11 -33.37 18.26
CA SER A 842 9.24 -34.00 19.26
C SER A 842 7.80 -34.16 18.75
N ILE A 843 7.30 -33.22 17.93
CA ILE A 843 5.98 -33.36 17.29
C ILE A 843 5.97 -34.49 16.26
N PHE A 844 7.02 -34.59 15.42
CA PHE A 844 7.15 -35.68 14.45
C PHE A 844 7.25 -37.05 15.14
N LYS A 845 8.05 -37.16 16.21
CA LYS A 845 8.16 -38.38 17.01
C LYS A 845 6.82 -38.76 17.62
N ALA A 846 6.10 -37.81 18.21
CA ALA A 846 4.78 -38.05 18.78
C ALA A 846 3.78 -38.58 17.74
N ALA A 847 3.70 -37.96 16.56
CA ALA A 847 2.83 -38.44 15.50
C ALA A 847 3.23 -39.83 14.99
N ALA A 848 4.53 -40.11 14.84
CA ALA A 848 5.03 -41.43 14.46
C ALA A 848 4.70 -42.51 15.51
N ILE A 849 4.85 -42.19 16.80
CA ILE A 849 4.46 -43.05 17.93
C ILE A 849 2.95 -43.33 17.90
N PHE A 850 2.14 -42.30 17.65
CA PHE A 850 0.69 -42.44 17.55
C PHE A 850 0.26 -43.35 16.39
N GLU A 851 0.85 -43.16 15.21
CA GLU A 851 0.59 -44.02 14.04
C GLU A 851 1.01 -45.48 14.30
N GLU A 852 2.16 -45.69 14.93
CA GLU A 852 2.63 -47.03 15.30
C GLU A 852 1.69 -47.69 16.32
N GLY A 853 1.23 -46.93 17.31
CA GLY A 853 0.24 -47.39 18.28
C GLY A 853 -1.08 -47.79 17.63
N ARG A 854 -1.54 -47.00 16.65
CA ARG A 854 -2.72 -47.32 15.84
C ARG A 854 -2.51 -48.58 15.01
N ARG A 855 -1.34 -48.77 14.40
CA ARG A 855 -0.99 -50.00 13.67
C ARG A 855 -1.03 -51.21 14.59
N LEU A 856 -0.39 -51.13 15.76
CA LEU A 856 -0.34 -52.19 16.77
C LEU A 856 -1.69 -52.52 17.42
N ALA A 857 -2.64 -51.59 17.42
CA ALA A 857 -3.98 -51.81 17.96
C ALA A 857 -4.98 -52.39 16.94
N ASN A 858 -4.62 -52.37 15.65
CA ASN A 858 -5.41 -52.93 14.55
C ASN A 858 -4.86 -54.29 14.05
N LEU A 859 -3.71 -54.71 14.57
CA LEU A 859 -3.16 -56.06 14.50
C LEU A 859 -3.68 -56.88 15.69
#